data_AF-A0AAN7XTQ8-F1
#
_entry.id   AF-A0AAN7XTQ8-F1
#
_cell.length_a   1.000
_cell.length_b   1.000
_cell.length_c   1.000
_cell.angle_alpha   90.00
_cell.angle_beta   90.00
_cell.angle_gamma   90.00
#
_symmetry.space_group_name_H-M   'P 1'
#
loop_
_entity.id
_entity.type
_entity.pdbx_description
1 polymer ?
#
loop_
_entity_poly.entity_id
_entity_poly.type
_entity_poly.pdbx_seq_one_letter_code
_entity_poly.pdbx_strand_id
1 'polypeptide(L)'
;MSSVALCVLVSLCVVAEGGFKGFRRSNAGQEYTCRQGGVCEELWFTQQLDHFNGADSREWKQRYFVNEAFYKPEGPVFLMIGGEGPANPAWMQNGTWLTYAEKLGALCLMLEHRFYGKSRPTSDLSTENLRFLSSRQALADLAHFRTVMAEARGLANRKWVAFGGSYPGSLAAWFRLKYPHLVHASVATSAPVHATVNFPEYLEVVWRSLASENADCPRIVEEASSTLVKLLKDPTTYDNITKDFNLCSKLQIQTEMDSAYFLETLAGNFMDVVQYNEDNRGFEGVMGTNITIKLLCGVMADSSLGEPYERYAAVARLMMETFSVKCLDVGFNNYLKEMTNASWDGPAAGGGRQWVYQTCTEFGFYQSTDSPNQPFSGFPLKYHVQQCADFFNVSADQLAEAVAQTNEYYGGYDIRSSRIVLPNGSIDPWHALGITQDITPDLPAVFIKGTAHCANMYPARSEDLPQLSLARDHVFLLLQKCHLVIGAAELTMKHLCLFALLATFVVHKGVLSQAPTYGERGSDLGIQVFQQVVRSKPLENVVLSPHGVASILGMLLPGAHGETKKQVLNGLRYKKNGPYRMLKKLHKALIAKSNQDIVLIANALFSQRGFRMEDAFLSSNKANFQCESRGLDFSNPNLASEQINAWVSNKTKGHIPSLIKADMLDPALTRLVAVNAIYFKGLWKSRFQPESTKMRPFTGGDGTVYKVPMMSQLSVFDMAMASTPQGLKYKVIDLPYHGNTMSMMIVIPYEEETPLSRVLPHISTATVKSWTKLMHMRKVRLFIPRFTADAEVDLEAPLAALGITDLFRQDKADFRHLSAEPVYISKALQKAKVIVNEDGTKAAAATSAILLARSSPPWVTVDRPFLFLIRHNPTGTILFMGQINKP
;
A
#
# COMPACT_ATOMS: atom_id res chain seq x y z
N MET A 1 -20.56 12.65 -41.46
CA MET A 1 -19.43 13.54 -41.16
C MET A 1 -19.98 14.66 -40.30
N SER A 2 -20.24 14.33 -39.03
CA SER A 2 -21.00 15.14 -38.10
C SER A 2 -20.50 14.84 -36.68
N SER A 3 -20.54 15.87 -35.84
CA SER A 3 -20.54 15.83 -34.37
C SER A 3 -19.19 15.72 -33.67
N VAL A 4 -18.60 16.89 -33.36
CA VAL A 4 -17.61 17.12 -32.30
C VAL A 4 -18.21 18.23 -31.42
N ALA A 5 -18.88 17.85 -30.34
CA ALA A 5 -19.33 18.80 -29.31
C ALA A 5 -19.37 18.17 -27.90
N LEU A 6 -18.87 16.94 -27.74
CA LEU A 6 -18.71 16.33 -26.44
C LEU A 6 -17.35 15.63 -26.29
N CYS A 7 -16.31 16.43 -26.17
CA CYS A 7 -14.94 15.95 -25.97
C CYS A 7 -14.12 16.87 -25.07
N VAL A 8 -14.77 17.71 -24.26
CA VAL A 8 -14.06 18.69 -23.43
C VAL A 8 -13.36 18.01 -22.23
N LEU A 9 -13.89 16.90 -21.70
CA LEU A 9 -13.20 16.12 -20.65
C LEU A 9 -12.33 14.95 -21.16
N VAL A 10 -12.42 14.58 -22.44
CA VAL A 10 -11.53 13.62 -23.11
C VAL A 10 -11.58 13.86 -24.63
N SER A 11 -10.66 14.65 -25.18
CA SER A 11 -10.00 14.43 -26.50
C SER A 11 -9.35 15.70 -27.04
N LEU A 12 -8.02 15.70 -27.15
CA LEU A 12 -7.33 16.30 -28.28
C LEU A 12 -6.13 15.41 -28.66
N CYS A 13 -6.37 14.42 -29.53
CA CYS A 13 -5.34 13.75 -30.34
C CYS A 13 -6.00 12.96 -31.49
N VAL A 14 -6.57 13.63 -32.51
CA VAL A 14 -6.83 13.00 -33.83
C VAL A 14 -6.73 14.04 -34.95
N VAL A 15 -5.72 13.93 -35.82
CA VAL A 15 -5.77 14.45 -37.20
C VAL A 15 -5.13 13.43 -38.15
N ALA A 16 -5.91 13.02 -39.17
CA ALA A 16 -5.62 12.48 -40.52
C ALA A 16 -4.63 11.28 -40.65
N GLU A 17 -4.78 10.28 -41.52
CA GLU A 17 -5.10 10.25 -42.97
C GLU A 17 -5.71 8.86 -43.32
N GLY A 18 -6.61 8.68 -44.30
CA GLY A 18 -6.29 8.66 -45.73
C GLY A 18 -5.87 7.25 -46.18
N GLY A 19 -6.78 6.49 -46.81
CA GLY A 19 -6.56 5.07 -47.11
C GLY A 19 -5.68 4.77 -48.32
N PHE A 20 -5.01 3.60 -48.33
CA PHE A 20 -4.64 2.85 -49.53
C PHE A 20 -4.48 1.35 -49.24
N LYS A 21 -4.90 0.53 -50.22
CA LYS A 21 -4.91 -0.95 -50.24
C LYS A 21 -3.52 -1.53 -50.55
N GLY A 22 -3.21 -2.73 -50.01
CA GLY A 22 -2.25 -3.63 -50.66
C GLY A 22 -1.54 -4.65 -49.74
N PHE A 23 -1.83 -5.94 -49.93
CA PHE A 23 -1.17 -7.11 -49.32
C PHE A 23 0.29 -7.32 -49.82
N ARG A 24 1.21 -7.77 -48.94
CA ARG A 24 1.95 -9.06 -49.02
C ARG A 24 3.01 -9.25 -47.91
N ARG A 25 3.13 -10.53 -47.48
CA ARG A 25 4.17 -11.21 -46.64
C ARG A 25 5.62 -10.83 -47.05
N SER A 26 6.70 -10.92 -46.26
CA SER A 26 7.16 -11.91 -45.25
C SER A 26 8.49 -11.44 -44.60
N ASN A 27 8.84 -12.07 -43.47
CA ASN A 27 10.19 -12.37 -42.93
C ASN A 27 10.84 -11.43 -41.89
N ALA A 28 10.98 -12.03 -40.70
CA ALA A 28 12.08 -12.00 -39.74
C ALA A 28 13.22 -10.99 -39.95
N GLY A 29 13.40 -10.15 -38.92
CA GLY A 29 14.63 -9.41 -38.64
C GLY A 29 14.66 -8.00 -39.22
N GLN A 30 14.14 -7.01 -38.48
CA GLN A 30 14.53 -5.62 -38.69
C GLN A 30 14.40 -4.80 -37.38
N GLU A 31 15.53 -4.23 -36.98
CA GLU A 31 15.68 -3.21 -35.93
C GLU A 31 15.07 -1.89 -36.40
N TYR A 32 14.32 -1.20 -35.53
CA TYR A 32 13.78 0.13 -35.83
C TYR A 32 13.98 1.09 -34.66
N THR A 33 14.57 2.24 -35.00
CA THR A 33 15.06 3.33 -34.16
C THR A 33 14.37 4.63 -34.59
N CYS A 34 14.01 5.52 -33.66
CA CYS A 34 13.80 6.93 -34.03
C CYS A 34 15.14 7.47 -34.57
N ARG A 35 15.26 7.69 -35.88
CA ARG A 35 16.40 8.44 -36.44
C ARG A 35 16.32 9.87 -35.91
N GLN A 36 17.46 10.51 -35.62
CA GLN A 36 17.45 11.93 -35.26
C GLN A 36 16.71 12.74 -36.35
N GLY A 37 15.57 13.33 -35.99
CA GLY A 37 14.70 14.08 -36.91
C GLY A 37 13.69 13.25 -37.74
N GLY A 38 13.48 11.96 -37.42
CA GLY A 38 12.51 11.09 -38.11
C GLY A 38 11.31 10.65 -37.26
N VAL A 39 10.23 10.25 -37.93
CA VAL A 39 9.01 9.71 -37.30
C VAL A 39 9.35 8.42 -36.55
N CYS A 40 9.03 8.35 -35.26
CA CYS A 40 9.17 7.13 -34.48
C CYS A 40 8.17 6.08 -34.97
N GLU A 41 8.69 4.93 -35.40
CA GLU A 41 7.88 3.86 -35.98
C GLU A 41 6.88 3.28 -34.98
N GLU A 42 5.65 3.04 -35.44
CA GLU A 42 4.65 2.34 -34.64
C GLU A 42 4.90 0.84 -34.64
N LEU A 43 5.03 0.27 -33.44
CA LEU A 43 5.32 -1.15 -33.25
C LEU A 43 4.16 -1.83 -32.52
N TRP A 44 4.13 -3.15 -32.62
CA TRP A 44 3.04 -3.97 -32.09
C TRP A 44 3.56 -5.11 -31.23
N PHE A 45 2.96 -5.23 -30.05
CA PHE A 45 3.23 -6.25 -29.07
C PHE A 45 2.04 -7.21 -28.99
N THR A 46 2.28 -8.52 -28.96
CA THR A 46 1.20 -9.48 -28.68
C THR A 46 0.91 -9.46 -27.18
N GLN A 47 -0.34 -9.18 -26.83
CA GLN A 47 -0.82 -9.02 -25.46
C GLN A 47 -1.95 -10.01 -25.17
N GLN A 48 -2.08 -10.43 -23.91
CA GLN A 48 -3.20 -11.24 -23.45
C GLN A 48 -4.44 -10.37 -23.24
N LEU A 49 -5.61 -10.87 -23.65
CA LEU A 49 -6.87 -10.15 -23.46
C LEU A 49 -7.21 -10.01 -21.97
N ASP A 50 -7.14 -11.11 -21.23
CA ASP A 50 -7.49 -11.17 -19.81
C ASP A 50 -6.39 -11.81 -18.96
N HIS A 51 -5.65 -10.98 -18.23
CA HIS A 51 -4.56 -11.42 -17.35
C HIS A 51 -5.04 -12.16 -16.10
N PHE A 52 -6.34 -12.07 -15.77
CA PHE A 52 -6.90 -12.60 -14.54
C PHE A 52 -7.76 -13.86 -14.77
N ASN A 53 -7.96 -14.26 -16.03
CA ASN A 53 -8.59 -15.52 -16.40
C ASN A 53 -7.63 -16.42 -17.18
N GLY A 54 -6.89 -17.29 -16.49
CA GLY A 54 -5.90 -18.18 -17.12
C GLY A 54 -6.47 -19.27 -18.04
N ALA A 55 -7.80 -19.37 -18.18
CA ALA A 55 -8.44 -20.21 -19.20
C ALA A 55 -8.67 -19.46 -20.53
N ASP A 56 -8.63 -18.13 -20.50
CA ASP A 56 -8.73 -17.30 -21.69
C ASP A 56 -7.37 -17.22 -22.38
N SER A 57 -7.28 -17.78 -23.58
CA SER A 57 -6.07 -17.77 -24.40
C SER A 57 -6.14 -16.73 -25.52
N ARG A 58 -7.13 -15.83 -25.51
CA ARG A 58 -7.25 -14.81 -26.54
C ARG A 58 -6.14 -13.78 -26.39
N GLU A 59 -5.55 -13.45 -27.53
CA GLU A 59 -4.48 -12.48 -27.65
C GLU A 59 -4.91 -11.35 -28.59
N TRP A 60 -4.26 -10.20 -28.44
CA TRP A 60 -4.49 -9.02 -29.26
C TRP A 60 -3.17 -8.26 -29.47
N LYS A 61 -3.19 -7.23 -30.31
CA LYS A 61 -2.01 -6.41 -30.61
C LYS A 61 -2.09 -5.06 -29.89
N GLN A 62 -1.15 -4.83 -28.99
CA GLN A 62 -0.98 -3.58 -28.26
C GLN A 62 0.08 -2.72 -28.93
N ARG A 63 -0.24 -1.46 -29.18
CA ARG A 63 0.66 -0.51 -29.86
C ARG A 63 1.71 0.04 -28.91
N TYR A 64 2.94 0.20 -29.38
CA TYR A 64 4.02 0.83 -28.63
C TYR A 64 5.03 1.53 -29.54
N PHE A 65 5.89 2.35 -28.96
CA PHE A 65 6.94 3.10 -29.66
C PHE A 65 8.28 2.96 -28.92
N VAL A 66 9.37 3.13 -29.67
CA VAL A 66 10.75 2.98 -29.18
C VAL A 66 11.61 4.14 -29.66
N ASN A 67 12.37 4.77 -28.77
CA ASN A 67 13.42 5.73 -29.10
C ASN A 67 14.74 5.28 -28.46
N GLU A 68 15.72 4.97 -29.31
CA GLU A 68 17.05 4.51 -28.91
C GLU A 68 18.13 5.59 -29.04
N ALA A 69 17.77 6.82 -29.45
CA ALA A 69 18.73 7.89 -29.76
C ALA A 69 19.65 8.25 -28.58
N PHE A 70 19.20 8.00 -27.35
CA PHE A 70 19.93 8.30 -26.13
C PHE A 70 20.50 7.07 -25.43
N TYR A 71 20.23 5.86 -25.94
CA TYR A 71 20.57 4.63 -25.25
C TYR A 71 22.08 4.41 -25.23
N LYS A 72 22.64 4.25 -24.02
CA LYS A 72 24.04 3.83 -23.82
C LYS A 72 24.07 2.40 -23.31
N PRO A 73 25.10 1.60 -23.65
CA PRO A 73 25.30 0.28 -23.05
C PRO A 73 25.20 0.36 -21.53
N GLU A 74 24.49 -0.59 -20.93
CA GLU A 74 24.20 -0.67 -19.49
C GLU A 74 23.21 0.38 -18.92
N GLY A 75 22.73 1.32 -19.73
CA GLY A 75 21.80 2.38 -19.33
C GLY A 75 20.43 1.87 -18.84
N PRO A 76 19.67 2.71 -18.12
CA PRO A 76 18.32 2.36 -17.68
C PRO A 76 17.33 2.33 -18.85
N VAL A 77 16.12 1.81 -18.59
CA VAL A 77 15.00 1.84 -19.53
C VAL A 77 13.93 2.75 -18.98
N PHE A 78 13.48 3.73 -19.76
CA PHE A 78 12.36 4.59 -19.44
C PHE A 78 11.12 4.10 -20.17
N LEU A 79 10.03 3.91 -19.42
CA LEU A 79 8.75 3.48 -19.94
C LEU A 79 7.71 4.57 -19.68
N MET A 80 7.32 5.28 -20.73
CA MET A 80 6.15 6.16 -20.73
C MET A 80 4.88 5.31 -20.81
N ILE A 81 3.95 5.54 -19.88
CA ILE A 81 2.67 4.85 -19.82
C ILE A 81 1.64 5.70 -20.59
N GLY A 82 0.96 5.10 -21.56
CA GLY A 82 -0.19 5.71 -22.23
C GLY A 82 -1.44 5.70 -21.34
N GLY A 83 -2.36 6.63 -21.59
CA GLY A 83 -3.56 6.83 -20.76
C GLY A 83 -4.87 6.75 -21.52
N GLU A 84 -5.77 7.61 -21.10
CA GLU A 84 -7.15 7.80 -21.51
C GLU A 84 -7.31 8.43 -22.91
N GLY A 85 -6.39 8.10 -23.83
CA GLY A 85 -6.39 8.59 -25.20
C GLY A 85 -5.36 7.90 -26.09
N PRO A 86 -5.36 8.18 -27.41
CA PRO A 86 -4.38 7.62 -28.32
C PRO A 86 -2.96 8.01 -27.91
N ALA A 87 -2.04 7.03 -27.86
CA ALA A 87 -0.64 7.31 -27.59
C ALA A 87 -0.06 8.22 -28.69
N ASN A 88 0.50 9.36 -28.28
CA ASN A 88 1.00 10.40 -29.18
C ASN A 88 2.53 10.25 -29.39
N PRO A 89 3.00 9.90 -30.60
CA PRO A 89 4.44 9.72 -30.88
C PRO A 89 5.28 10.98 -30.68
N ALA A 90 4.67 12.17 -30.55
CA ALA A 90 5.37 13.41 -30.21
C ALA A 90 6.14 13.29 -28.87
N TRP A 91 5.64 12.51 -27.91
CA TRP A 91 6.33 12.22 -26.64
C TRP A 91 7.61 11.42 -26.80
N MET A 92 7.81 10.73 -27.92
CA MET A 92 9.05 10.03 -28.23
C MET A 92 10.13 10.95 -28.78
N GLN A 93 9.79 12.21 -29.09
CA GLN A 93 10.69 13.22 -29.66
C GLN A 93 10.84 14.45 -28.75
N ASN A 94 9.85 14.70 -27.90
CA ASN A 94 9.75 15.87 -27.04
C ASN A 94 9.44 15.48 -25.59
N GLY A 95 9.58 16.44 -24.69
CA GLY A 95 9.23 16.30 -23.28
C GLY A 95 10.47 16.15 -22.39
N THR A 96 10.33 16.59 -21.14
CA THR A 96 11.42 16.65 -20.17
C THR A 96 11.99 15.26 -19.84
N TRP A 97 11.18 14.19 -19.94
CA TRP A 97 11.65 12.82 -19.70
C TRP A 97 12.74 12.37 -20.68
N LEU A 98 12.74 12.89 -21.92
CA LEU A 98 13.81 12.63 -22.89
C LEU A 98 15.09 13.40 -22.55
N THR A 99 15.00 14.59 -21.99
CA THR A 99 16.16 15.31 -21.43
C THR A 99 16.80 14.51 -20.29
N TYR A 100 15.99 13.83 -19.46
CA TYR A 100 16.52 12.91 -18.47
C TYR A 100 17.14 11.66 -19.11
N ALA A 101 16.52 11.13 -20.18
CA ALA A 101 17.04 9.98 -20.92
C ALA A 101 18.41 10.27 -21.54
N GLU A 102 18.58 11.43 -22.18
CA GLU A 102 19.84 11.90 -22.74
C GLU A 102 20.95 11.97 -21.68
N LYS A 103 20.64 12.60 -20.53
CA LYS A 103 21.58 12.73 -19.41
C LYS A 103 21.95 11.38 -18.79
N LEU A 104 21.04 10.40 -18.76
CA LEU A 104 21.23 9.11 -18.09
C LEU A 104 21.58 7.95 -19.04
N GLY A 105 21.57 8.19 -20.36
CA GLY A 105 21.83 7.16 -21.35
C GLY A 105 20.69 6.14 -21.51
N ALA A 106 19.43 6.55 -21.36
CA ALA A 106 18.29 5.64 -21.24
C ALA A 106 17.69 5.22 -22.59
N LEU A 107 17.26 3.96 -22.68
CA LEU A 107 16.35 3.50 -23.75
C LEU A 107 14.93 3.96 -23.44
N CYS A 108 14.24 4.56 -24.41
CA CYS A 108 12.90 5.09 -24.21
C CYS A 108 11.84 4.22 -24.91
N LEU A 109 10.81 3.84 -24.17
CA LEU A 109 9.67 3.06 -24.63
C LEU A 109 8.38 3.79 -24.26
N MET A 110 7.35 3.72 -25.10
CA MET A 110 6.00 4.19 -24.76
C MET A 110 4.98 3.13 -25.13
N LEU A 111 4.18 2.68 -24.16
CA LEU A 111 3.13 1.68 -24.37
C LEU A 111 1.75 2.32 -24.38
N GLU A 112 0.97 2.08 -25.43
CA GLU A 112 -0.42 2.55 -25.49
C GLU A 112 -1.33 1.74 -24.55
N HIS A 113 -2.25 2.41 -23.88
CA HIS A 113 -3.20 1.78 -22.98
C HIS A 113 -4.20 0.90 -23.75
N ARG A 114 -4.60 -0.24 -23.18
CA ARG A 114 -5.68 -1.06 -23.73
C ARG A 114 -6.96 -0.24 -23.92
N PHE A 115 -7.71 -0.51 -24.98
CA PHE A 115 -8.94 0.17 -25.39
C PHE A 115 -8.82 1.63 -25.84
N TYR A 116 -7.62 2.20 -25.87
CA TYR A 116 -7.40 3.56 -26.37
C TYR A 116 -6.60 3.55 -27.67
N GLY A 117 -6.87 4.55 -28.51
CA GLY A 117 -6.21 4.71 -29.81
C GLY A 117 -6.37 3.49 -30.72
N LYS A 118 -5.22 2.91 -31.12
CA LYS A 118 -5.18 1.74 -32.01
C LYS A 118 -5.10 0.41 -31.24
N SER A 119 -4.95 0.47 -29.92
CA SER A 119 -4.87 -0.69 -29.03
C SER A 119 -6.27 -1.23 -28.69
N ARG A 120 -6.88 -1.91 -29.67
CA ARG A 120 -8.28 -2.37 -29.64
C ARG A 120 -8.36 -3.89 -29.38
N PRO A 121 -8.49 -4.33 -28.12
CA PRO A 121 -8.45 -5.76 -27.77
C PRO A 121 -9.70 -6.55 -28.16
N THR A 122 -10.82 -5.88 -28.42
CA THR A 122 -12.15 -6.48 -28.66
C THR A 122 -12.77 -5.96 -29.96
N SER A 123 -13.83 -6.62 -30.43
CA SER A 123 -14.53 -6.24 -31.67
C SER A 123 -15.29 -4.92 -31.57
N ASP A 124 -15.69 -4.51 -30.38
CA ASP A 124 -16.43 -3.27 -30.09
C ASP A 124 -16.21 -2.80 -28.64
N LEU A 125 -16.87 -1.70 -28.27
CA LEU A 125 -16.91 -1.06 -26.96
C LEU A 125 -18.23 -1.35 -26.20
N SER A 126 -18.85 -2.50 -26.44
CA SER A 126 -20.01 -2.93 -25.64
C SER A 126 -19.61 -3.11 -24.17
N THR A 127 -20.56 -2.98 -23.24
CA THR A 127 -20.28 -3.15 -21.80
C THR A 127 -19.70 -4.53 -21.47
N GLU A 128 -20.10 -5.57 -22.22
CA GLU A 128 -19.52 -6.91 -22.09
C GLU A 128 -18.03 -6.93 -22.47
N ASN A 129 -17.62 -6.20 -23.50
CA ASN A 129 -16.22 -6.09 -23.91
C ASN A 129 -15.42 -5.13 -23.02
N LEU A 130 -16.04 -4.03 -22.56
CA LEU A 130 -15.42 -3.06 -21.66
C LEU A 130 -15.05 -3.65 -20.29
N ARG A 131 -15.57 -4.82 -19.89
CA ARG A 131 -15.11 -5.50 -18.66
C ARG A 131 -13.61 -5.79 -18.63
N PHE A 132 -12.96 -5.84 -19.79
CA PHE A 132 -11.50 -6.01 -19.90
C PHE A 132 -10.73 -4.68 -19.79
N LEU A 133 -11.43 -3.55 -19.73
CA LEU A 133 -10.87 -2.22 -19.46
C LEU A 133 -10.91 -1.97 -17.95
N SER A 134 -9.75 -2.12 -17.31
CA SER A 134 -9.54 -1.69 -15.92
C SER A 134 -8.08 -1.32 -15.69
N SER A 135 -7.81 -0.51 -14.67
CA SER A 135 -6.46 -0.19 -14.20
C SER A 135 -5.66 -1.45 -13.89
N ARG A 136 -6.30 -2.47 -13.31
CA ARG A 136 -5.64 -3.75 -12.96
C ARG A 136 -5.15 -4.47 -14.21
N GLN A 137 -5.99 -4.54 -15.23
CA GLN A 137 -5.65 -5.14 -16.52
C GLN A 137 -4.55 -4.35 -17.24
N ALA A 138 -4.61 -3.01 -17.20
CA ALA A 138 -3.59 -2.15 -17.78
C ALA A 138 -2.22 -2.26 -17.06
N LEU A 139 -2.21 -2.38 -15.73
CA LEU A 139 -0.98 -2.63 -14.97
C LEU A 139 -0.39 -4.02 -15.28
N ALA A 140 -1.24 -5.02 -15.51
CA ALA A 140 -0.79 -6.34 -15.95
C ALA A 140 -0.26 -6.31 -17.39
N ASP A 141 -0.82 -5.48 -18.29
CA ASP A 141 -0.25 -5.23 -19.61
C ASP A 141 1.16 -4.68 -19.51
N LEU A 142 1.37 -3.66 -18.68
CA LEU A 142 2.67 -3.05 -18.45
C LEU A 142 3.68 -4.07 -17.91
N ALA A 143 3.26 -4.93 -16.97
CA ALA A 143 4.10 -5.99 -16.42
C ALA A 143 4.50 -7.03 -17.50
N HIS A 144 3.54 -7.45 -18.32
CA HIS A 144 3.78 -8.39 -19.41
C HIS A 144 4.69 -7.79 -20.49
N PHE A 145 4.38 -6.58 -20.96
CA PHE A 145 5.16 -5.84 -21.94
C PHE A 145 6.61 -5.64 -21.47
N ARG A 146 6.81 -5.14 -20.24
CA ARG A 146 8.15 -4.98 -19.66
C ARG A 146 8.91 -6.30 -19.68
N THR A 147 8.27 -7.39 -19.26
CA THR A 147 8.94 -8.70 -19.11
C THR A 147 9.40 -9.24 -20.47
N VAL A 148 8.50 -9.24 -21.46
CA VAL A 148 8.81 -9.73 -22.81
C VAL A 148 9.85 -8.83 -23.49
N MET A 149 9.71 -7.51 -23.38
CA MET A 149 10.69 -6.58 -23.96
C MET A 149 12.06 -6.69 -23.29
N ALA A 150 12.10 -6.92 -21.98
CA ALA A 150 13.34 -7.10 -21.26
C ALA A 150 14.07 -8.39 -21.68
N GLU A 151 13.35 -9.45 -22.00
CA GLU A 151 13.94 -10.68 -22.54
C GLU A 151 14.38 -10.49 -24.00
N ALA A 152 13.47 -10.01 -24.86
CA ALA A 152 13.70 -9.87 -26.29
C ALA A 152 14.87 -8.93 -26.63
N ARG A 153 15.16 -7.95 -25.77
CA ARG A 153 16.20 -6.92 -25.98
C ARG A 153 17.39 -7.04 -25.03
N GLY A 154 17.47 -8.09 -24.21
CA GLY A 154 18.57 -8.28 -23.25
C GLY A 154 18.60 -7.24 -22.12
N LEU A 155 17.45 -6.67 -21.74
CA LEU A 155 17.31 -5.62 -20.73
C LEU A 155 16.87 -6.14 -19.36
N ALA A 156 16.87 -7.45 -19.12
CA ALA A 156 16.39 -8.09 -17.89
C ALA A 156 17.04 -7.54 -16.61
N ASN A 157 18.35 -7.26 -16.67
CA ASN A 157 19.13 -6.72 -15.56
C ASN A 157 19.18 -5.18 -15.50
N ARG A 158 18.49 -4.49 -16.43
CA ARG A 158 18.46 -3.02 -16.45
C ARG A 158 17.44 -2.47 -15.45
N LYS A 159 17.67 -1.26 -14.98
CA LYS A 159 16.72 -0.53 -14.13
C LYS A 159 15.66 0.12 -15.01
N TRP A 160 14.40 -0.23 -14.78
CA TRP A 160 13.26 0.36 -15.48
C TRP A 160 12.67 1.50 -14.66
N VAL A 161 12.34 2.61 -15.30
CA VAL A 161 11.67 3.76 -14.69
C VAL A 161 10.38 4.06 -15.43
N ALA A 162 9.26 4.07 -14.71
CA ALA A 162 7.95 4.38 -15.30
C ALA A 162 7.65 5.89 -15.22
N PHE A 163 7.09 6.45 -16.29
CA PHE A 163 6.65 7.83 -16.37
C PHE A 163 5.18 7.88 -16.77
N GLY A 164 4.45 8.84 -16.20
CA GLY A 164 3.08 9.15 -16.59
C GLY A 164 2.60 10.46 -15.97
N GLY A 165 1.67 11.11 -16.66
CA GLY A 165 0.92 12.28 -16.20
C GLY A 165 -0.57 11.97 -16.11
N SER A 166 -1.36 12.64 -15.28
CA SER A 166 -2.81 12.33 -15.09
C SER A 166 -3.04 10.89 -14.60
N TYR A 167 -4.06 10.19 -15.12
CA TYR A 167 -4.30 8.77 -14.91
C TYR A 167 -3.08 7.89 -15.22
N PRO A 168 -2.30 8.10 -16.31
CA PRO A 168 -0.99 7.47 -16.47
C PRO A 168 -0.01 7.71 -15.33
N GLY A 169 -0.07 8.86 -14.69
CA GLY A 169 0.68 9.15 -13.46
C GLY A 169 0.24 8.23 -12.33
N SER A 170 -1.07 8.05 -12.14
CA SER A 170 -1.61 7.07 -11.20
C SER A 170 -1.17 5.64 -11.54
N LEU A 171 -1.23 5.24 -12.82
CA LEU A 171 -0.69 3.97 -13.29
C LEU A 171 0.82 3.85 -13.04
N ALA A 172 1.62 4.90 -13.21
CA ALA A 172 3.06 4.86 -12.94
C ALA A 172 3.36 4.62 -11.45
N ALA A 173 2.63 5.32 -10.56
CA ALA A 173 2.71 5.09 -9.11
C ALA A 173 2.28 3.66 -8.76
N TRP A 174 1.14 3.21 -9.29
CA TRP A 174 0.58 1.89 -9.01
C TRP A 174 1.41 0.76 -9.63
N PHE A 175 2.08 0.99 -10.76
CA PHE A 175 2.97 0.02 -11.38
C PHE A 175 4.21 -0.19 -10.52
N ARG A 176 4.80 0.90 -10.00
CA ARG A 176 5.89 0.80 -9.01
C ARG A 176 5.42 0.16 -7.70
N LEU A 177 4.21 0.45 -7.24
CA LEU A 177 3.61 -0.14 -6.03
C LEU A 177 3.37 -1.65 -6.17
N LYS A 178 2.75 -2.09 -7.27
CA LYS A 178 2.28 -3.47 -7.46
C LYS A 178 3.35 -4.38 -8.07
N TYR A 179 4.25 -3.82 -8.88
CA TYR A 179 5.32 -4.55 -9.54
C TYR A 179 6.71 -3.96 -9.23
N PRO A 180 7.07 -3.80 -7.94
CA PRO A 180 8.35 -3.19 -7.55
C PRO A 180 9.58 -4.03 -7.94
N HIS A 181 9.38 -5.28 -8.38
CA HIS A 181 10.40 -6.18 -8.89
C HIS A 181 10.65 -5.99 -10.40
N LEU A 182 9.72 -5.35 -11.13
CA LEU A 182 9.83 -5.10 -12.58
C LEU A 182 10.26 -3.66 -12.88
N VAL A 183 9.79 -2.70 -12.07
CA VAL A 183 10.08 -1.28 -12.23
C VAL A 183 10.81 -0.76 -11.01
N HIS A 184 11.97 -0.17 -11.22
CA HIS A 184 12.88 0.28 -10.16
C HIS A 184 12.40 1.57 -9.48
N ALA A 185 11.88 2.52 -10.25
CA ALA A 185 11.35 3.82 -9.77
C ALA A 185 10.23 4.32 -10.71
N SER A 186 9.47 5.32 -10.27
CA SER A 186 8.50 6.00 -11.14
C SER A 186 8.42 7.50 -10.89
N VAL A 187 8.03 8.25 -11.93
CA VAL A 187 7.63 9.65 -11.84
C VAL A 187 6.13 9.72 -12.19
N ALA A 188 5.33 9.96 -11.16
CA ALA A 188 3.87 9.97 -11.21
C ALA A 188 3.38 11.42 -11.11
N THR A 189 3.34 12.09 -12.26
CA THR A 189 3.04 13.52 -12.33
C THR A 189 1.53 13.76 -12.33
N SER A 190 1.07 14.75 -11.54
CA SER A 190 -0.33 15.18 -11.48
C SER A 190 -1.30 14.00 -11.35
N ALA A 191 -0.91 13.05 -10.49
CA ALA A 191 -1.51 11.72 -10.42
C ALA A 191 -2.64 11.71 -9.38
N PRO A 192 -3.92 11.62 -9.79
CA PRO A 192 -5.03 11.41 -8.86
C PRO A 192 -4.99 9.97 -8.35
N VAL A 193 -4.35 9.77 -7.20
CA VAL A 193 -4.15 8.44 -6.60
C VAL A 193 -5.25 8.05 -5.62
N HIS A 194 -6.05 9.01 -5.17
CA HIS A 194 -7.20 8.78 -4.31
C HIS A 194 -8.50 8.84 -5.12
N ALA A 195 -9.15 7.69 -5.30
CA ALA A 195 -10.46 7.59 -5.94
C ALA A 195 -11.55 8.19 -5.03
N THR A 196 -12.51 8.92 -5.57
CA THR A 196 -13.65 9.43 -4.80
C THR A 196 -14.87 9.55 -5.70
N VAL A 197 -16.06 9.24 -5.20
CA VAL A 197 -17.28 9.37 -5.99
C VAL A 197 -17.58 10.86 -6.22
N ASN A 198 -17.56 11.66 -5.16
CA ASN A 198 -17.80 13.10 -5.22
C ASN A 198 -16.48 13.88 -5.14
N PHE A 199 -16.24 14.78 -6.10
CA PHE A 199 -15.01 15.56 -6.16
C PHE A 199 -15.28 17.06 -6.42
N PRO A 200 -15.97 17.76 -5.51
CA PRO A 200 -16.23 19.19 -5.66
C PRO A 200 -14.97 20.06 -5.48
N GLU A 201 -13.92 19.54 -4.84
CA GLU A 201 -12.65 20.25 -4.61
C GLU A 201 -11.96 20.64 -5.92
N TYR A 202 -12.24 19.93 -7.02
CA TYR A 202 -11.79 20.35 -8.36
C TYR A 202 -12.24 21.78 -8.67
N LEU A 203 -13.54 22.06 -8.51
CA LEU A 203 -14.10 23.38 -8.81
C LEU A 203 -13.67 24.44 -7.80
N GLU A 204 -13.34 24.04 -6.56
CA GLU A 204 -12.73 24.96 -5.60
C GLU A 204 -11.32 25.41 -6.03
N VAL A 205 -10.53 24.51 -6.63
CA VAL A 205 -9.23 24.88 -7.20
C VAL A 205 -9.44 25.78 -8.42
N VAL A 206 -10.42 25.48 -9.29
CA VAL A 206 -10.80 26.38 -10.39
C VAL A 206 -11.10 27.79 -9.87
N TRP A 207 -11.92 27.92 -8.83
CA TRP A 207 -12.18 29.20 -8.19
C TRP A 207 -10.90 29.92 -7.75
N ARG A 208 -10.01 29.22 -7.03
CA ARG A 208 -8.76 29.81 -6.51
C ARG A 208 -7.82 30.23 -7.63
N SER A 209 -7.76 29.47 -8.71
CA SER A 209 -6.93 29.74 -9.89
C SER A 209 -7.44 30.96 -10.68
N LEU A 210 -8.76 31.10 -10.84
CA LEU A 210 -9.35 32.32 -11.41
C LEU A 210 -9.05 33.54 -10.51
N ALA A 211 -9.20 33.37 -9.19
CA ALA A 211 -8.96 34.43 -8.20
C ALA A 211 -7.50 34.90 -8.17
N SER A 212 -6.54 34.02 -8.45
CA SER A 212 -5.12 34.37 -8.46
C SER A 212 -4.73 35.29 -9.62
N GLU A 213 -5.46 35.23 -10.74
CA GLU A 213 -5.26 36.15 -11.87
C GLU A 213 -6.07 37.44 -11.70
N ASN A 214 -7.33 37.33 -11.27
CA ASN A 214 -8.20 38.46 -10.99
C ASN A 214 -9.19 38.10 -9.87
N ALA A 215 -9.12 38.85 -8.76
CA ALA A 215 -9.91 38.55 -7.57
C ALA A 215 -11.43 38.63 -7.79
N ASP A 216 -11.89 39.44 -8.75
CA ASP A 216 -13.32 39.57 -9.10
C ASP A 216 -13.80 38.51 -10.10
N CYS A 217 -12.89 37.89 -10.85
CA CYS A 217 -13.25 36.96 -11.92
C CYS A 217 -14.13 35.79 -11.46
N PRO A 218 -13.82 35.07 -10.36
CA PRO A 218 -14.69 33.99 -9.88
C PRO A 218 -16.11 34.47 -9.53
N ARG A 219 -16.22 35.65 -8.90
CA ARG A 219 -17.52 36.24 -8.52
C ARG A 219 -18.35 36.60 -9.75
N ILE A 220 -17.72 37.14 -10.79
CA ILE A 220 -18.39 37.47 -12.05
C ILE A 220 -18.85 36.19 -12.77
N VAL A 221 -18.04 35.13 -12.76
CA VAL A 221 -18.42 33.82 -13.31
C VAL A 221 -19.60 33.21 -12.54
N GLU A 222 -19.58 33.30 -11.20
CA GLU A 222 -20.69 32.87 -10.34
C GLU A 222 -21.99 33.61 -10.64
N GLU A 223 -21.91 34.94 -10.81
CA GLU A 223 -23.05 35.78 -11.17
C GLU A 223 -23.62 35.40 -12.54
N ALA A 224 -22.76 35.16 -13.53
CA ALA A 224 -23.17 34.72 -14.86
C ALA A 224 -23.81 33.33 -14.86
N SER A 225 -23.18 32.35 -14.18
CA SER A 225 -23.69 30.98 -14.05
C SER A 225 -25.03 30.97 -13.33
N SER A 226 -25.15 31.70 -12.22
CA SER A 226 -26.40 31.84 -11.46
C SER A 226 -27.52 32.50 -12.27
N THR A 227 -27.18 33.47 -13.11
CA THR A 227 -28.14 34.13 -14.01
C THR A 227 -28.64 33.16 -15.06
N LEU A 228 -27.76 32.38 -15.69
CA LEU A 228 -28.17 31.35 -16.63
C LEU A 228 -29.08 30.29 -15.98
N VAL A 229 -28.76 29.81 -14.79
CA VAL A 229 -29.62 28.86 -14.04
C VAL A 229 -31.01 29.44 -13.78
N LYS A 230 -31.13 30.74 -13.51
CA LYS A 230 -32.44 31.39 -13.35
C LYS A 230 -33.21 31.44 -14.66
N LEU A 231 -32.55 31.80 -15.77
CA LEU A 231 -33.17 31.87 -17.09
C LEU A 231 -33.66 30.49 -17.55
N LEU A 232 -32.88 29.43 -17.31
CA LEU A 232 -33.25 28.05 -17.66
C LEU A 232 -34.54 27.54 -16.99
N LYS A 233 -35.06 28.21 -15.96
CA LYS A 233 -36.35 27.88 -15.33
C LYS A 233 -37.56 28.40 -16.11
N ASP A 234 -37.35 29.33 -17.04
CA ASP A 234 -38.40 29.97 -17.83
C ASP A 234 -38.24 29.59 -19.32
N PRO A 235 -39.12 28.74 -19.87
CA PRO A 235 -39.11 28.34 -21.27
C PRO A 235 -39.18 29.50 -22.27
N THR A 236 -39.69 30.67 -21.87
CA THR A 236 -39.74 31.85 -22.74
C THR A 236 -38.36 32.42 -23.06
N THR A 237 -37.34 32.09 -22.25
CA THR A 237 -35.96 32.56 -22.44
C THR A 237 -35.15 31.68 -23.40
N TYR A 238 -35.64 30.47 -23.73
CA TYR A 238 -34.87 29.46 -24.46
C TYR A 238 -34.43 29.91 -25.86
N ASP A 239 -35.25 30.69 -26.57
CA ASP A 239 -34.89 31.23 -27.87
C ASP A 239 -33.74 32.24 -27.79
N ASN A 240 -33.70 33.06 -26.74
CA ASN A 240 -32.60 33.99 -26.49
C ASN A 240 -31.31 33.23 -26.15
N ILE A 241 -31.38 32.28 -25.21
CA ILE A 241 -30.22 31.45 -24.83
C ILE A 241 -29.67 30.70 -26.05
N THR A 242 -30.54 30.13 -26.88
CA THR A 242 -30.17 29.43 -28.12
C THR A 242 -29.33 30.33 -29.03
N LYS A 243 -29.75 31.58 -29.18
CA LYS A 243 -29.05 32.58 -30.00
C LYS A 243 -27.75 33.05 -29.34
N ASP A 244 -27.79 33.39 -28.06
CA ASP A 244 -26.67 34.01 -27.35
C ASP A 244 -25.46 33.07 -27.29
N PHE A 245 -25.69 31.79 -26.99
CA PHE A 245 -24.65 30.75 -26.94
C PHE A 245 -24.44 30.01 -28.27
N ASN A 246 -25.11 30.43 -29.35
CA ASN A 246 -24.99 29.84 -30.68
C ASN A 246 -25.16 28.29 -30.68
N LEU A 247 -26.28 27.82 -30.13
CA LEU A 247 -26.56 26.39 -29.99
C LEU A 247 -26.93 25.74 -31.34
N CYS A 248 -26.57 24.47 -31.53
CA CYS A 248 -26.85 23.73 -32.77
C CYS A 248 -28.33 23.44 -33.01
N SER A 249 -29.13 23.45 -31.95
CA SER A 249 -30.57 23.23 -31.99
C SER A 249 -31.25 24.11 -30.95
N LYS A 250 -32.56 24.32 -31.11
CA LYS A 250 -33.35 25.08 -30.15
C LYS A 250 -33.26 24.41 -28.78
N LEU A 251 -32.95 25.19 -27.76
CA LEU A 251 -32.85 24.70 -26.38
C LEU A 251 -34.19 24.12 -25.92
N GLN A 252 -34.14 22.92 -25.36
CA GLN A 252 -35.30 22.22 -24.79
C GLN A 252 -34.87 21.52 -23.50
N ILE A 253 -35.20 22.12 -22.35
CA ILE A 253 -35.00 21.49 -21.04
C ILE A 253 -36.28 20.74 -20.65
N GLN A 254 -36.21 19.42 -20.57
CA GLN A 254 -37.32 18.55 -20.14
C GLN A 254 -37.04 17.91 -18.77
N THR A 255 -35.77 17.72 -18.45
CA THR A 255 -35.28 17.03 -17.25
C THR A 255 -34.14 17.81 -16.59
N GLU A 256 -33.83 17.48 -15.33
CA GLU A 256 -32.64 18.00 -14.64
C GLU A 256 -31.34 17.67 -15.40
N MET A 257 -31.30 16.53 -16.12
CA MET A 257 -30.14 16.11 -16.91
C MET A 257 -29.87 17.04 -18.09
N ASP A 258 -30.91 17.54 -18.76
CA ASP A 258 -30.77 18.48 -19.88
C ASP A 258 -30.12 19.78 -19.39
N SER A 259 -30.61 20.32 -18.27
CA SER A 259 -30.05 21.55 -17.71
C SER A 259 -28.63 21.36 -17.18
N ALA A 260 -28.37 20.24 -16.47
CA ALA A 260 -27.07 19.96 -15.89
C ALA A 260 -26.00 19.77 -16.95
N TYR A 261 -26.32 19.05 -18.02
CA TYR A 261 -25.41 18.84 -19.15
C TYR A 261 -25.04 20.15 -19.85
N PHE A 262 -26.01 21.04 -20.08
CA PHE A 262 -25.73 22.34 -20.67
C PHE A 262 -24.83 23.20 -19.75
N LEU A 263 -25.13 23.23 -18.46
CA LEU A 263 -24.36 23.99 -17.47
C LEU A 263 -22.93 23.45 -17.31
N GLU A 264 -22.75 22.13 -17.26
CA GLU A 264 -21.44 21.47 -17.24
C GLU A 264 -20.64 21.80 -18.52
N THR A 265 -21.29 21.77 -19.69
CA THR A 265 -20.63 22.11 -20.98
C THR A 265 -20.04 23.51 -20.97
N LEU A 266 -20.75 24.49 -20.40
CA LEU A 266 -20.25 25.87 -20.32
C LEU A 266 -19.20 26.05 -19.22
N ALA A 267 -19.35 25.39 -18.07
CA ALA A 267 -18.35 25.38 -17.01
C ALA A 267 -17.03 24.74 -17.49
N GLY A 268 -17.12 23.72 -18.35
CA GLY A 268 -15.99 23.04 -18.99
C GLY A 268 -15.00 24.00 -19.66
N ASN A 269 -15.47 25.11 -20.24
CA ASN A 269 -14.59 26.11 -20.85
C ASN A 269 -13.58 26.71 -19.86
N PHE A 270 -14.00 26.92 -18.61
CA PHE A 270 -13.14 27.46 -17.55
C PHE A 270 -12.31 26.36 -16.90
N MET A 271 -12.91 25.19 -16.67
CA MET A 271 -12.25 24.02 -16.09
C MET A 271 -11.03 23.61 -16.93
N ASP A 272 -11.21 23.49 -18.25
CA ASP A 272 -10.16 23.12 -19.19
C ASP A 272 -9.02 24.13 -19.23
N VAL A 273 -9.35 25.41 -19.29
CA VAL A 273 -8.34 26.47 -19.34
C VAL A 273 -7.54 26.53 -18.04
N VAL A 274 -8.18 26.34 -16.88
CA VAL A 274 -7.45 26.24 -15.61
C VAL A 274 -6.56 25.01 -15.58
N GLN A 275 -7.09 23.83 -15.92
CA GLN A 275 -6.35 22.57 -15.88
C GLN A 275 -5.10 22.62 -16.77
N TYR A 276 -5.17 23.27 -17.93
CA TYR A 276 -4.07 23.31 -18.90
C TYR A 276 -3.48 24.72 -19.10
N ASN A 277 -3.55 25.58 -18.07
CA ASN A 277 -3.05 26.94 -18.15
C ASN A 277 -1.52 26.99 -18.30
N GLU A 278 -1.04 27.50 -19.43
CA GLU A 278 0.39 27.79 -19.67
C GLU A 278 1.33 26.60 -19.37
N ASP A 279 0.87 25.38 -19.66
CA ASP A 279 1.55 24.14 -19.28
C ASP A 279 2.68 23.71 -20.26
N ASN A 280 2.73 24.28 -21.46
CA ASN A 280 3.62 23.95 -22.58
C ASN A 280 3.22 22.73 -23.44
N ARG A 281 1.96 22.30 -23.44
CA ARG A 281 1.50 21.13 -24.21
C ARG A 281 1.45 21.28 -25.74
N GLY A 282 1.77 22.45 -26.29
CA GLY A 282 1.63 22.73 -27.73
C GLY A 282 2.39 21.79 -28.69
N PHE A 283 3.47 21.14 -28.23
CA PHE A 283 4.20 20.15 -29.05
C PHE A 283 3.38 18.89 -29.37
N GLU A 284 2.30 18.63 -28.63
CA GLU A 284 1.39 17.51 -28.88
C GLU A 284 0.48 17.77 -30.09
N GLY A 285 0.48 18.99 -30.64
CA GLY A 285 -0.42 19.40 -31.73
C GLY A 285 -1.81 19.84 -31.26
N VAL A 286 -1.96 20.10 -29.96
CA VAL A 286 -3.23 20.52 -29.36
C VAL A 286 -3.52 22.00 -29.63
N MET A 287 -4.80 22.31 -29.91
CA MET A 287 -5.28 23.68 -30.15
C MET A 287 -5.59 24.40 -28.82
N GLY A 288 -5.71 25.73 -28.87
CA GLY A 288 -6.13 26.54 -27.73
C GLY A 288 -5.07 26.75 -26.64
N THR A 289 -3.80 26.45 -26.89
CA THR A 289 -2.69 26.70 -25.93
C THR A 289 -2.42 28.17 -25.64
N ASN A 290 -2.98 29.07 -26.45
CA ASN A 290 -2.96 30.52 -26.27
C ASN A 290 -4.11 31.04 -25.39
N ILE A 291 -5.11 30.21 -25.07
CA ILE A 291 -6.21 30.59 -24.20
C ILE A 291 -5.80 30.31 -22.76
N THR A 292 -5.64 31.36 -21.97
CA THR A 292 -5.16 31.30 -20.59
C THR A 292 -6.22 31.81 -19.62
N ILE A 293 -6.03 31.55 -18.33
CA ILE A 293 -6.89 32.08 -17.27
C ILE A 293 -6.96 33.61 -17.36
N LYS A 294 -5.82 34.27 -17.64
CA LYS A 294 -5.74 35.71 -17.82
C LYS A 294 -6.64 36.20 -18.96
N LEU A 295 -6.70 35.48 -20.08
CA LEU A 295 -7.57 35.83 -21.20
C LEU A 295 -9.05 35.68 -20.82
N LEU A 296 -9.43 34.55 -20.21
CA LEU A 296 -10.82 34.33 -19.78
C LEU A 296 -11.28 35.37 -18.76
N CYS A 297 -10.46 35.63 -17.73
CA CYS A 297 -10.78 36.66 -16.74
C CYS A 297 -10.77 38.07 -17.33
N GLY A 298 -9.97 38.33 -18.38
CA GLY A 298 -10.04 39.55 -19.16
C GLY A 298 -11.40 39.74 -19.84
N VAL A 299 -11.91 38.69 -20.51
CA VAL A 299 -13.25 38.71 -21.13
C VAL A 299 -14.34 38.90 -20.08
N MET A 300 -14.27 38.20 -18.95
CA MET A 300 -15.27 38.33 -17.89
C MET A 300 -15.21 39.71 -17.20
N ALA A 301 -14.04 40.34 -17.11
CA ALA A 301 -13.89 41.68 -16.54
C ALA A 301 -14.28 42.81 -17.51
N ASP A 302 -14.38 42.54 -18.81
CA ASP A 302 -14.68 43.56 -19.82
C ASP A 302 -16.17 43.96 -19.82
N SER A 303 -16.47 45.08 -19.15
CA SER A 303 -17.83 45.61 -19.09
C SER A 303 -18.37 46.15 -20.40
N SER A 304 -17.54 46.34 -21.42
CA SER A 304 -18.02 46.74 -22.75
C SER A 304 -18.77 45.62 -23.47
N LEU A 305 -18.59 44.36 -23.03
CA LEU A 305 -19.24 43.17 -23.59
C LEU A 305 -20.64 42.89 -23.00
N GLY A 306 -21.13 43.71 -22.07
CA GLY A 306 -22.47 43.59 -21.46
C GLY A 306 -22.44 43.19 -19.99
N GLU A 307 -23.53 42.64 -19.47
CA GLU A 307 -23.62 42.10 -18.11
C GLU A 307 -22.86 40.76 -18.03
N PRO A 308 -22.63 40.20 -16.83
CA PRO A 308 -21.88 38.94 -16.68
C PRO A 308 -22.38 37.78 -17.55
N TYR A 309 -23.70 37.70 -17.82
CA TYR A 309 -24.32 36.70 -18.69
C TYR A 309 -23.82 36.79 -20.14
N GLU A 310 -23.78 37.99 -20.73
CA GLU A 310 -23.31 38.19 -22.11
C GLU A 310 -21.81 37.92 -22.25
N ARG A 311 -21.03 38.23 -21.20
CA ARG A 311 -19.60 37.92 -21.14
C ARG A 311 -19.34 36.42 -21.09
N TYR A 312 -20.20 35.68 -20.39
CA TYR A 312 -20.14 34.22 -20.35
C TYR A 312 -20.45 33.60 -21.73
N ALA A 313 -21.43 34.15 -22.45
CA ALA A 313 -21.67 33.78 -23.85
C ALA A 313 -20.50 34.17 -24.77
N ALA A 314 -19.82 35.30 -24.51
CA ALA A 314 -18.62 35.70 -25.24
C ALA A 314 -17.45 34.72 -25.03
N VAL A 315 -17.25 34.21 -23.80
CA VAL A 315 -16.28 33.13 -23.53
C VAL A 315 -16.64 31.88 -24.33
N ALA A 316 -17.91 31.47 -24.34
CA ALA A 316 -18.33 30.31 -25.12
C ALA A 316 -18.03 30.48 -26.62
N ARG A 317 -18.29 31.66 -27.19
CA ARG A 317 -17.93 31.99 -28.59
C ARG A 317 -16.42 31.98 -28.84
N LEU A 318 -15.63 32.56 -27.93
CA LEU A 318 -14.16 32.53 -28.01
C LEU A 318 -13.64 31.09 -28.10
N MET A 319 -14.18 30.20 -27.26
CA MET A 319 -13.80 28.78 -27.25
C MET A 319 -14.22 28.10 -28.56
N MET A 320 -15.43 28.34 -29.04
CA MET A 320 -15.89 27.80 -30.32
C MET A 320 -15.02 28.24 -31.50
N GLU A 321 -14.67 29.53 -31.57
CA GLU A 321 -13.79 30.06 -32.62
C GLU A 321 -12.40 29.40 -32.54
N THR A 322 -11.86 29.27 -31.34
CA THR A 322 -10.56 28.63 -31.09
C THR A 322 -10.51 27.18 -31.57
N PHE A 323 -11.57 26.41 -31.32
CA PHE A 323 -11.65 25.00 -31.71
C PHE A 323 -12.35 24.77 -33.06
N SER A 324 -12.65 25.84 -33.81
CA SER A 324 -13.36 25.78 -35.10
C SER A 324 -14.70 25.04 -35.04
N VAL A 325 -15.41 25.17 -33.91
CA VAL A 325 -16.73 24.60 -33.66
C VAL A 325 -17.81 25.56 -34.15
N LYS A 326 -18.73 25.10 -34.99
CA LYS A 326 -19.74 25.97 -35.64
C LYS A 326 -20.89 26.38 -34.71
N CYS A 327 -21.31 25.48 -33.83
CA CYS A 327 -22.42 25.63 -32.90
C CYS A 327 -22.18 24.71 -31.69
N LEU A 328 -22.75 25.04 -30.53
CA LEU A 328 -22.68 24.16 -29.34
C LEU A 328 -23.82 23.15 -29.35
N ASP A 329 -23.51 21.86 -29.36
CA ASP A 329 -24.50 20.82 -29.08
C ASP A 329 -24.60 20.62 -27.57
N VAL A 330 -25.77 20.93 -27.02
CA VAL A 330 -26.05 20.86 -25.57
C VAL A 330 -27.24 19.93 -25.30
N GLY A 331 -27.62 19.11 -26.27
CA GLY A 331 -28.71 18.15 -26.13
C GLY A 331 -28.27 16.89 -25.41
N PHE A 332 -28.74 16.68 -24.17
CA PHE A 332 -28.40 15.47 -23.40
C PHE A 332 -28.80 14.17 -24.11
N ASN A 333 -29.91 14.17 -24.85
CA ASN A 333 -30.30 13.03 -25.67
C ASN A 333 -29.32 12.70 -26.81
N ASN A 334 -28.63 13.69 -27.38
CA ASN A 334 -27.57 13.45 -28.36
C ASN A 334 -26.36 12.87 -27.64
N TYR A 335 -25.97 13.46 -26.52
CA TYR A 335 -24.90 12.93 -25.67
C TYR A 335 -25.13 11.46 -25.29
N LEU A 336 -26.33 11.11 -24.81
CA LEU A 336 -26.72 9.75 -24.49
C LEU A 336 -26.57 8.79 -25.68
N LYS A 337 -26.99 9.20 -26.89
CA LYS A 337 -26.82 8.39 -28.11
C LYS A 337 -25.36 8.19 -28.47
N GLU A 338 -24.53 9.22 -28.33
CA GLU A 338 -23.09 9.13 -28.59
C GLU A 338 -22.41 8.19 -27.59
N MET A 339 -22.74 8.32 -26.31
CA MET A 339 -22.17 7.49 -25.25
C MET A 339 -22.62 6.06 -25.29
N THR A 340 -23.86 5.77 -25.70
CA THR A 340 -24.38 4.39 -25.83
C THR A 340 -23.95 3.70 -27.11
N ASN A 341 -23.31 4.41 -28.05
CA ASN A 341 -22.75 3.82 -29.26
C ASN A 341 -21.50 2.99 -28.94
N ALA A 342 -21.62 1.67 -29.06
CA ALA A 342 -20.55 0.73 -28.79
C ALA A 342 -19.56 0.53 -29.96
N SER A 343 -19.74 1.18 -31.11
CA SER A 343 -18.82 1.01 -32.25
C SER A 343 -17.45 1.64 -32.00
N TRP A 344 -16.38 1.00 -32.45
CA TRP A 344 -15.03 1.59 -32.49
C TRP A 344 -14.90 2.82 -33.40
N ASP A 345 -15.87 3.01 -34.29
CA ASP A 345 -15.97 4.18 -35.17
C ASP A 345 -17.07 5.14 -34.69
N GLY A 346 -17.59 4.91 -33.47
CA GLY A 346 -18.56 5.79 -32.82
C GLY A 346 -17.93 7.11 -32.36
N PRO A 347 -18.75 8.17 -32.18
CA PRO A 347 -18.27 9.51 -31.82
C PRO A 347 -17.53 9.56 -30.49
N ALA A 348 -17.98 8.78 -29.48
CA ALA A 348 -17.33 8.71 -28.17
C ALA A 348 -16.18 7.69 -28.08
N ALA A 349 -15.86 6.97 -29.17
CA ALA A 349 -14.87 5.90 -29.18
C ALA A 349 -13.40 6.37 -29.14
N GLY A 350 -13.17 7.69 -29.29
CA GLY A 350 -11.85 8.31 -29.16
C GLY A 350 -11.26 8.26 -27.74
N GLY A 351 -12.08 7.94 -26.74
CA GLY A 351 -11.67 7.78 -25.34
C GLY A 351 -12.77 8.13 -24.35
N GLY A 352 -13.76 8.94 -24.73
CA GLY A 352 -14.84 9.41 -23.85
C GLY A 352 -15.67 8.27 -23.26
N ARG A 353 -16.16 7.34 -24.09
CA ARG A 353 -16.95 6.18 -23.59
C ARG A 353 -16.13 5.31 -22.65
N GLN A 354 -14.87 5.04 -23.02
CA GLN A 354 -13.94 4.23 -22.24
C GLN A 354 -13.63 4.87 -20.88
N TRP A 355 -13.35 6.17 -20.87
CA TRP A 355 -13.03 6.89 -19.64
C TRP A 355 -14.21 6.96 -18.69
N VAL A 356 -15.41 7.26 -19.19
CA VAL A 356 -16.62 7.25 -18.35
C VAL A 356 -16.92 5.85 -17.82
N TYR A 357 -16.62 4.80 -18.59
CA TYR A 357 -16.71 3.44 -18.06
C TYR A 357 -15.75 3.21 -16.87
N GLN A 358 -14.50 3.65 -16.97
CA GLN A 358 -13.53 3.54 -15.86
C GLN A 358 -13.92 4.38 -14.65
N THR A 359 -14.46 5.59 -14.84
CA THR A 359 -14.96 6.38 -13.71
C THR A 359 -16.18 5.73 -13.05
N CYS A 360 -17.09 5.14 -13.83
CA CYS A 360 -18.24 4.40 -13.31
C CYS A 360 -17.89 3.08 -12.60
N THR A 361 -16.75 2.47 -12.93
CA THR A 361 -16.40 1.12 -12.46
C THR A 361 -15.12 1.03 -11.62
N GLU A 362 -14.37 2.11 -11.46
CA GLU A 362 -13.16 2.14 -10.64
C GLU A 362 -12.97 3.44 -9.85
N PHE A 363 -13.17 4.62 -10.45
CA PHE A 363 -12.56 5.84 -9.91
C PHE A 363 -13.49 6.91 -9.34
N GLY A 364 -14.70 7.04 -9.89
CA GLY A 364 -15.49 8.26 -9.71
C GLY A 364 -14.80 9.46 -10.34
N PHE A 365 -14.40 10.44 -9.53
CA PHE A 365 -13.83 11.73 -9.91
C PHE A 365 -14.84 12.76 -10.46
N TYR A 366 -16.10 12.66 -10.04
CA TYR A 366 -17.14 13.56 -10.55
C TYR A 366 -17.00 14.97 -9.98
N GLN A 367 -16.73 15.92 -10.88
CA GLN A 367 -16.51 17.33 -10.57
C GLN A 367 -17.87 18.03 -10.34
N SER A 368 -18.44 17.81 -9.17
CA SER A 368 -19.78 18.28 -8.85
C SER A 368 -19.80 19.73 -8.33
N THR A 369 -20.94 20.36 -8.49
CA THR A 369 -21.26 21.69 -7.89
C THR A 369 -21.70 21.61 -6.42
N ASP A 370 -21.41 20.51 -5.72
CA ASP A 370 -21.89 20.29 -4.35
C ASP A 370 -21.17 21.16 -3.30
N SER A 371 -19.99 21.72 -3.63
CA SER A 371 -19.31 22.69 -2.75
C SER A 371 -19.86 24.11 -2.95
N PRO A 372 -20.03 24.89 -1.87
CA PRO A 372 -20.33 26.32 -1.96
C PRO A 372 -19.12 27.19 -2.31
N ASN A 373 -17.91 26.64 -2.35
CA ASN A 373 -16.67 27.40 -2.55
C ASN A 373 -16.18 27.38 -4.02
N GLN A 374 -17.11 27.48 -4.96
CA GLN A 374 -16.83 27.40 -6.41
C GLN A 374 -17.84 28.22 -7.23
N PRO A 375 -17.52 28.62 -8.49
CA PRO A 375 -18.26 29.68 -9.19
C PRO A 375 -19.36 29.17 -10.15
N PHE A 376 -19.77 27.91 -10.09
CA PHE A 376 -20.76 27.31 -10.98
C PHE A 376 -21.97 26.74 -10.22
N SER A 377 -23.01 26.37 -10.95
CA SER A 377 -24.21 25.78 -10.37
C SER A 377 -24.91 24.83 -11.35
N GLY A 378 -25.60 23.82 -10.80
CA GLY A 378 -26.62 23.06 -11.54
C GLY A 378 -26.19 21.73 -12.14
N PHE A 379 -25.02 21.21 -11.79
CA PHE A 379 -24.59 19.84 -12.10
C PHE A 379 -24.07 19.16 -10.81
N PRO A 380 -24.97 18.68 -9.93
CA PRO A 380 -24.63 18.07 -8.65
C PRO A 380 -24.19 16.60 -8.81
N LEU A 381 -23.71 15.96 -7.75
CA LEU A 381 -23.26 14.56 -7.83
C LEU A 381 -24.29 13.60 -8.45
N LYS A 382 -25.58 13.78 -8.11
CA LYS A 382 -26.68 12.97 -8.64
C LYS A 382 -26.69 12.92 -10.17
N TYR A 383 -26.36 14.03 -10.84
CA TYR A 383 -26.28 14.10 -12.30
C TYR A 383 -25.24 13.12 -12.84
N HIS A 384 -24.04 13.11 -12.29
CA HIS A 384 -22.96 12.23 -12.75
C HIS A 384 -23.24 10.75 -12.43
N VAL A 385 -23.77 10.46 -11.23
CA VAL A 385 -24.12 9.08 -10.84
C VAL A 385 -25.22 8.52 -11.75
N GLN A 386 -26.18 9.35 -12.17
CA GLN A 386 -27.25 8.93 -13.08
C GLN A 386 -26.69 8.53 -14.46
N GLN A 387 -25.66 9.21 -14.97
CA GLN A 387 -25.03 8.83 -16.24
C GLN A 387 -24.47 7.39 -16.23
N CYS A 388 -23.92 6.93 -15.10
CA CYS A 388 -23.45 5.55 -14.99
C CYS A 388 -24.58 4.52 -15.12
N ALA A 389 -25.74 4.83 -14.56
CA ALA A 389 -26.94 4.01 -14.73
C ALA A 389 -27.41 4.03 -16.19
N ASP A 390 -27.45 5.22 -16.81
CA ASP A 390 -27.97 5.39 -18.17
C ASP A 390 -27.07 4.76 -19.25
N PHE A 391 -25.74 4.87 -19.11
CA PHE A 391 -24.78 4.44 -20.14
C PHE A 391 -24.36 2.98 -20.00
N PHE A 392 -24.28 2.48 -18.76
CA PHE A 392 -23.66 1.19 -18.45
C PHE A 392 -24.47 0.31 -17.50
N ASN A 393 -25.64 0.77 -17.04
CA ASN A 393 -26.48 0.08 -16.05
C ASN A 393 -25.74 -0.22 -14.73
N VAL A 394 -24.92 0.74 -14.28
CA VAL A 394 -24.19 0.67 -13.01
C VAL A 394 -24.94 1.49 -11.95
N SER A 395 -25.29 0.87 -10.82
CA SER A 395 -25.98 1.56 -9.73
C SER A 395 -25.03 2.43 -8.90
N ALA A 396 -25.59 3.38 -8.15
CA ALA A 396 -24.83 4.21 -7.21
C ALA A 396 -24.04 3.38 -6.18
N ASP A 397 -24.63 2.29 -5.69
CA ASP A 397 -23.98 1.38 -4.73
C ASP A 397 -22.79 0.65 -5.37
N GLN A 398 -22.94 0.17 -6.61
CA GLN A 398 -21.87 -0.49 -7.34
C GLN A 398 -20.70 0.46 -7.62
N LEU A 399 -21.00 1.70 -8.00
CA LEU A 399 -20.01 2.76 -8.19
C LEU A 399 -19.27 3.07 -6.87
N ALA A 400 -19.99 3.26 -5.77
CA ALA A 400 -19.39 3.53 -4.47
C ALA A 400 -18.52 2.38 -3.98
N GLU A 401 -18.97 1.14 -4.18
CA GLU A 401 -18.19 -0.06 -3.86
C GLU A 401 -16.92 -0.13 -4.72
N ALA A 402 -17.01 0.11 -6.02
CA ALA A 402 -15.87 0.13 -6.93
C ALA A 402 -14.81 1.15 -6.50
N VAL A 403 -15.21 2.38 -6.16
CA VAL A 403 -14.31 3.42 -5.67
C VAL A 403 -13.62 3.01 -4.36
N ALA A 404 -14.37 2.41 -3.43
CA ALA A 404 -13.80 1.89 -2.18
C ALA A 404 -12.78 0.78 -2.45
N GLN A 405 -13.10 -0.17 -3.35
CA GLN A 405 -12.19 -1.25 -3.75
C GLN A 405 -10.93 -0.74 -4.44
N THR A 406 -11.01 0.32 -5.25
CA THR A 406 -9.85 0.95 -5.88
C THR A 406 -8.92 1.55 -4.85
N ASN A 407 -9.44 2.31 -3.88
CA ASN A 407 -8.65 2.87 -2.80
C ASN A 407 -8.06 1.79 -1.88
N GLU A 408 -8.82 0.76 -1.55
CA GLU A 408 -8.31 -0.38 -0.77
C GLU A 408 -7.17 -1.08 -1.51
N TYR A 409 -7.31 -1.25 -2.83
CA TYR A 409 -6.32 -1.93 -3.64
C TYR A 409 -5.04 -1.09 -3.81
N TYR A 410 -5.14 0.21 -4.06
CA TYR A 410 -3.99 1.07 -4.37
C TYR A 410 -3.46 1.90 -3.19
N GLY A 411 -4.21 2.00 -2.10
CA GLY A 411 -3.84 2.71 -0.87
C GLY A 411 -4.36 4.15 -0.78
N GLY A 412 -4.98 4.70 -1.83
CA GLY A 412 -5.41 6.11 -1.86
C GLY A 412 -4.24 7.06 -1.55
N TYR A 413 -4.41 7.95 -0.57
CA TYR A 413 -3.33 8.81 -0.08
C TYR A 413 -2.24 8.07 0.73
N ASP A 414 -2.48 6.85 1.21
CA ASP A 414 -1.52 6.03 1.98
C ASP A 414 -0.80 5.01 1.07
N ILE A 415 -0.18 5.49 -0.01
CA ILE A 415 0.65 4.64 -0.88
C ILE A 415 1.90 4.20 -0.10
N ARG A 416 1.96 2.94 0.32
CA ARG A 416 3.12 2.37 1.03
C ARG A 416 4.09 1.69 0.07
N SER A 417 4.76 2.50 -0.76
CA SER A 417 5.79 2.07 -1.72
C SER A 417 7.11 2.83 -1.47
N SER A 418 8.06 2.73 -2.40
CA SER A 418 9.31 3.47 -2.39
C SER A 418 9.69 3.88 -3.82
N ARG A 419 10.49 4.94 -3.95
CA ARG A 419 11.02 5.45 -5.23
C ARG A 419 9.92 5.85 -6.22
N ILE A 420 8.90 6.53 -5.70
CA ILE A 420 7.86 7.21 -6.50
C ILE A 420 8.03 8.70 -6.26
N VAL A 421 8.32 9.46 -7.31
CA VAL A 421 8.33 10.92 -7.27
C VAL A 421 6.95 11.40 -7.68
N LEU A 422 6.33 12.29 -6.90
CA LEU A 422 4.95 12.74 -7.06
C LEU A 422 4.86 14.25 -7.33
N PRO A 423 5.18 14.74 -8.54
CA PRO A 423 5.03 16.15 -8.89
C PRO A 423 3.56 16.55 -9.05
N ASN A 424 3.14 17.67 -8.49
CA ASN A 424 1.79 18.24 -8.67
C ASN A 424 1.87 19.75 -8.82
N GLY A 425 1.10 20.32 -9.74
CA GLY A 425 0.97 21.77 -9.91
C GLY A 425 -0.07 22.38 -8.97
N SER A 426 0.13 23.61 -8.50
CA SER A 426 -0.83 24.25 -7.59
C SER A 426 -2.06 24.84 -8.30
N ILE A 427 -1.99 25.09 -9.61
CA ILE A 427 -3.13 25.56 -10.42
C ILE A 427 -3.96 24.37 -10.91
N ASP A 428 -3.32 23.22 -11.11
CA ASP A 428 -3.95 21.98 -11.55
C ASP A 428 -5.03 21.51 -10.57
N PRO A 429 -6.32 21.48 -10.93
CA PRO A 429 -7.38 21.04 -10.03
C PRO A 429 -7.23 19.60 -9.52
N TRP A 430 -6.55 18.73 -10.28
CA TRP A 430 -6.34 17.33 -9.91
C TRP A 430 -5.39 17.13 -8.73
N HIS A 431 -4.59 18.14 -8.35
CA HIS A 431 -3.66 18.00 -7.22
C HIS A 431 -4.38 17.68 -5.90
N ALA A 432 -5.67 18.01 -5.78
CA ALA A 432 -6.48 17.71 -4.61
C ALA A 432 -6.64 16.19 -4.36
N LEU A 433 -6.61 15.37 -5.42
CA LEU A 433 -6.60 13.89 -5.32
C LEU A 433 -5.19 13.29 -5.43
N GLY A 434 -4.18 14.14 -5.56
CA GLY A 434 -2.77 13.77 -5.57
C GLY A 434 -2.12 13.86 -4.19
N ILE A 435 -0.88 13.38 -4.10
CA ILE A 435 -0.04 13.53 -2.90
C ILE A 435 0.83 14.78 -3.08
N THR A 436 0.59 15.79 -2.26
CA THR A 436 1.27 17.10 -2.31
C THR A 436 2.29 17.31 -1.18
N GLN A 437 2.43 16.34 -0.27
CA GLN A 437 3.38 16.35 0.83
C GLN A 437 4.13 15.02 0.92
N ASP A 438 5.38 15.06 1.39
CA ASP A 438 6.20 13.87 1.57
C ASP A 438 5.54 12.88 2.54
N ILE A 439 5.38 11.62 2.10
CA ILE A 439 4.90 10.54 2.98
C ILE A 439 6.08 9.92 3.73
N THR A 440 7.17 9.66 3.00
CA THR A 440 8.45 9.18 3.54
C THR A 440 9.60 9.79 2.72
N PRO A 441 10.86 9.75 3.19
CA PRO A 441 12.00 10.21 2.39
C PRO A 441 12.14 9.52 1.01
N ASP A 442 11.58 8.32 0.84
CA ASP A 442 11.57 7.56 -0.42
C ASP A 442 10.29 7.77 -1.27
N LEU A 443 9.36 8.62 -0.82
CA LEU A 443 8.14 9.02 -1.53
C LEU A 443 8.00 10.55 -1.51
N PRO A 444 8.91 11.28 -2.19
CA PRO A 444 8.90 12.73 -2.21
C PRO A 444 7.73 13.27 -3.04
N ALA A 445 7.04 14.26 -2.48
CA ALA A 445 6.12 15.11 -3.22
C ALA A 445 6.86 16.34 -3.75
N VAL A 446 6.56 16.73 -4.99
CA VAL A 446 7.11 17.95 -5.60
C VAL A 446 5.96 18.87 -5.94
N PHE A 447 5.57 19.72 -5.00
CA PHE A 447 4.47 20.65 -5.21
C PHE A 447 4.96 21.95 -5.87
N ILE A 448 4.54 22.17 -7.11
CA ILE A 448 5.03 23.23 -8.00
C ILE A 448 4.01 24.37 -8.01
N LYS A 449 4.37 25.47 -7.37
CA LYS A 449 3.50 26.64 -7.30
C LYS A 449 3.39 27.31 -8.68
N GLY A 450 2.18 27.75 -9.01
CA GLY A 450 1.87 28.51 -10.23
C GLY A 450 1.81 27.68 -11.51
N THR A 451 1.89 26.35 -11.47
CA THR A 451 1.84 25.51 -12.68
C THR A 451 0.57 24.68 -12.74
N ALA A 452 0.12 24.44 -13.97
CA ALA A 452 -1.05 23.64 -14.28
C ALA A 452 -0.69 22.15 -14.45
N HIS A 453 -1.63 21.39 -15.02
CA HIS A 453 -1.59 19.93 -15.08
C HIS A 453 -0.38 19.44 -15.86
N CYS A 454 0.38 18.52 -15.27
CA CYS A 454 1.55 17.88 -15.88
C CYS A 454 2.69 18.79 -16.38
N ALA A 455 2.71 20.07 -16.01
CA ALA A 455 3.68 21.07 -16.51
C ALA A 455 5.16 20.61 -16.50
N ASN A 456 5.59 19.85 -15.49
CA ASN A 456 6.96 19.37 -15.37
C ASN A 456 7.35 18.31 -16.41
N MET A 457 6.39 17.66 -17.07
CA MET A 457 6.67 16.66 -18.10
C MET A 457 6.87 17.28 -19.48
N TYR A 458 6.22 18.40 -19.76
CA TYR A 458 6.29 19.07 -21.05
C TYR A 458 7.66 19.70 -21.30
N PRO A 459 8.01 20.01 -22.57
CA PRO A 459 9.27 20.65 -22.92
C PRO A 459 9.48 21.97 -22.17
N ALA A 460 10.73 22.25 -21.80
CA ALA A 460 11.09 23.52 -21.18
C ALA A 460 11.00 24.67 -22.20
N ARG A 461 10.59 25.85 -21.72
CA ARG A 461 10.56 27.10 -22.46
C ARG A 461 11.33 28.19 -21.69
N SER A 462 11.73 29.25 -22.39
CA SER A 462 12.38 30.41 -21.76
C SER A 462 11.46 31.16 -20.81
N GLU A 463 10.15 31.06 -21.03
CA GLU A 463 9.10 31.74 -20.26
C GLU A 463 8.67 30.96 -19.01
N ASP A 464 9.25 29.77 -18.78
CA ASP A 464 8.86 28.93 -17.65
C ASP A 464 9.10 29.61 -16.30
N LEU A 465 8.14 29.43 -15.38
CA LEU A 465 8.29 29.87 -14.01
C LEU A 465 9.57 29.26 -13.39
N PRO A 466 10.37 30.02 -12.61
CA PRO A 466 11.58 29.49 -11.99
C PRO A 466 11.34 28.23 -11.15
N GLN A 467 10.16 28.13 -10.52
CA GLN A 467 9.75 26.98 -9.72
C GLN A 467 9.54 25.71 -10.57
N LEU A 468 9.06 25.85 -11.82
CA LEU A 468 8.90 24.74 -12.75
C LEU A 468 10.27 24.18 -13.17
N SER A 469 11.21 25.07 -13.51
CA SER A 469 12.59 24.70 -13.83
C SER A 469 13.28 23.99 -12.65
N LEU A 470 13.16 24.55 -11.44
CA LEU A 470 13.68 23.92 -10.22
C LEU A 470 13.04 22.56 -9.94
N ALA A 471 11.74 22.39 -10.20
CA ALA A 471 11.06 21.12 -10.02
C ALA A 471 11.59 20.05 -10.98
N ARG A 472 11.84 20.38 -12.26
CA ARG A 472 12.45 19.46 -13.23
C ARG A 472 13.85 19.03 -12.79
N ASP A 473 14.68 19.97 -12.35
CA ASP A 473 16.00 19.65 -11.80
C ASP A 473 15.92 18.77 -10.55
N HIS A 474 14.96 19.06 -9.66
CA HIS A 474 14.76 18.26 -8.45
C HIS A 474 14.31 16.82 -8.78
N VAL A 475 13.37 16.63 -9.70
CA VAL A 475 12.95 15.31 -10.18
C VAL A 475 14.14 14.55 -10.78
N PHE A 476 14.98 15.21 -11.58
CA PHE A 476 16.20 14.61 -12.12
C PHE A 476 17.17 14.14 -11.02
N LEU A 477 17.42 14.98 -10.00
CA LEU A 477 18.27 14.62 -8.86
C LEU A 477 17.72 13.43 -8.07
N LEU A 478 16.39 13.32 -7.91
CA LEU A 478 15.75 12.19 -7.26
C LEU A 478 15.91 10.90 -8.06
N LEU A 479 15.82 10.97 -9.38
CA LEU A 479 16.13 9.85 -10.28
C LEU A 479 17.59 9.40 -10.15
N GLN A 480 18.54 10.33 -10.05
CA GLN A 480 19.95 9.99 -9.81
C GLN A 480 20.17 9.31 -8.44
N LYS A 481 19.53 9.81 -7.38
CA LYS A 481 19.59 9.22 -6.02
C LYS A 481 19.01 7.80 -5.96
N CYS A 482 18.11 7.45 -6.88
CA CYS A 482 17.66 6.06 -7.05
C CYS A 482 18.76 5.12 -7.58
N HIS A 483 20.02 5.57 -7.68
CA HIS A 483 21.18 4.82 -8.16
C HIS A 483 21.02 4.33 -9.61
N LEU A 484 20.36 5.10 -10.48
CA LEU A 484 20.08 4.67 -11.86
C LEU A 484 21.32 4.49 -12.74
N VAL A 485 22.50 4.95 -12.30
CA VAL A 485 23.78 4.77 -12.99
C VAL A 485 24.61 3.70 -12.29
N ILE A 486 24.96 2.64 -13.01
CA ILE A 486 26.10 1.78 -12.70
C ILE A 486 27.22 2.27 -13.64
N GLY A 487 28.31 2.85 -13.11
CA GLY A 487 29.52 3.07 -13.91
C GLY A 487 30.14 4.47 -14.03
N ALA A 488 29.90 5.43 -13.11
CA ALA A 488 30.64 6.71 -13.13
C ALA A 488 31.26 7.16 -11.80
N ALA A 489 30.98 6.47 -10.69
CA ALA A 489 31.49 6.83 -9.36
C ALA A 489 32.81 6.13 -8.98
N GLU A 490 33.50 5.46 -9.91
CA GLU A 490 34.77 4.77 -9.65
C GLU A 490 36.03 5.59 -10.03
N LEU A 491 35.88 6.82 -10.56
CA LEU A 491 37.05 7.62 -11.00
C LEU A 491 37.50 8.72 -10.03
N THR A 492 36.65 9.24 -9.15
CA THR A 492 37.01 10.35 -8.26
C THR A 492 37.60 9.91 -6.91
N MET A 493 37.60 8.62 -6.62
CA MET A 493 38.10 8.04 -5.36
C MET A 493 39.46 7.33 -5.52
N LYS A 494 40.23 7.65 -6.58
CA LYS A 494 41.57 7.08 -6.83
C LYS A 494 42.73 7.93 -6.34
N HIS A 495 42.49 9.14 -5.82
CA HIS A 495 43.57 10.05 -5.36
C HIS A 495 43.73 10.15 -3.84
N LEU A 496 42.81 9.61 -3.03
CA LEU A 496 42.98 9.54 -1.57
C LEU A 496 43.57 8.22 -1.05
N CYS A 497 43.63 7.17 -1.87
CA CYS A 497 44.09 5.84 -1.41
C CYS A 497 45.61 5.63 -1.41
N LEU A 498 46.41 6.58 -1.92
CA LEU A 498 47.87 6.41 -1.96
C LEU A 498 48.56 6.55 -0.58
N PHE A 499 47.89 7.13 0.42
CA PHE A 499 48.45 7.31 1.76
C PHE A 499 48.16 6.16 2.74
N ALA A 500 47.27 5.21 2.41
CA ALA A 500 46.84 4.16 3.32
C ALA A 500 47.52 2.79 3.08
N LEU A 501 48.47 2.71 2.15
CA LEU A 501 49.09 1.46 1.68
C LEU A 501 50.23 0.91 2.58
N LEU A 502 50.47 1.49 3.75
CA LEU A 502 51.55 1.07 4.65
C LEU A 502 51.10 0.29 5.90
N ALA A 503 49.80 -0.01 6.06
CA ALA A 503 49.29 -0.62 7.29
C ALA A 503 48.42 -1.88 7.07
N THR A 504 48.72 -2.72 6.08
CA THR A 504 48.05 -4.02 5.94
C THR A 504 49.03 -5.15 5.62
N PHE A 505 49.63 -5.71 6.67
CA PHE A 505 49.90 -7.14 6.70
C PHE A 505 49.35 -7.68 8.03
N VAL A 506 48.67 -8.83 7.94
CA VAL A 506 48.09 -9.64 9.02
C VAL A 506 46.66 -9.25 9.46
N VAL A 507 45.65 -9.86 8.82
CA VAL A 507 44.75 -10.89 9.39
C VAL A 507 43.57 -11.09 8.43
N HIS A 508 43.57 -12.23 7.74
CA HIS A 508 42.35 -12.88 7.25
C HIS A 508 41.70 -13.59 8.45
N LYS A 509 40.53 -13.16 8.90
CA LYS A 509 39.54 -13.98 9.66
C LYS A 509 38.22 -13.23 9.86
N GLY A 510 37.13 -13.82 9.37
CA GLY A 510 35.79 -13.71 9.96
C GLY A 510 34.83 -12.69 9.34
N VAL A 511 33.82 -13.21 8.64
CA VAL A 511 32.55 -12.51 8.41
C VAL A 511 31.95 -12.17 9.79
N LEU A 512 31.89 -10.88 10.14
CA LEU A 512 31.30 -10.42 11.40
C LEU A 512 29.77 -10.52 11.33
N SER A 513 29.23 -11.52 12.02
CA SER A 513 27.81 -11.61 12.39
C SER A 513 27.42 -10.44 13.31
N GLN A 514 26.36 -9.72 12.97
CA GLN A 514 25.79 -8.65 13.81
C GLN A 514 25.34 -9.24 15.15
N ALA A 515 25.78 -8.63 16.27
CA ALA A 515 25.46 -9.13 17.62
C ALA A 515 23.93 -9.16 17.89
N PRO A 516 23.42 -10.21 18.56
CA PRO A 516 21.98 -10.34 18.81
C PRO A 516 21.44 -9.24 19.72
N THR A 517 20.23 -8.75 19.39
CA THR A 517 19.50 -7.72 20.14
C THR A 517 19.11 -8.23 21.52
N TYR A 518 18.76 -7.33 22.45
CA TYR A 518 18.29 -7.74 23.79
C TYR A 518 16.93 -8.45 23.74
N GLY A 519 16.09 -8.14 22.75
CA GLY A 519 14.85 -8.86 22.48
C GLY A 519 15.11 -10.30 22.03
N GLU A 520 16.08 -10.50 21.13
CA GLU A 520 16.53 -11.84 20.71
C GLU A 520 17.12 -12.62 21.89
N ARG A 521 17.98 -12.01 22.72
CA ARG A 521 18.57 -12.69 23.90
C ARG A 521 17.53 -13.14 24.93
N GLY A 522 16.56 -12.27 25.25
CA GLY A 522 15.48 -12.62 26.17
C GLY A 522 14.55 -13.70 25.60
N SER A 523 14.27 -13.63 24.30
CA SER A 523 13.47 -14.65 23.61
C SER A 523 14.18 -16.01 23.60
N ASP A 524 15.51 -16.05 23.49
CA ASP A 524 16.29 -17.28 23.46
C ASP A 524 16.16 -18.09 24.77
N LEU A 525 16.24 -17.41 25.93
CA LEU A 525 15.98 -18.06 27.22
C LEU A 525 14.54 -18.57 27.32
N GLY A 526 13.58 -17.76 26.88
CA GLY A 526 12.17 -18.16 26.89
C GLY A 526 11.89 -19.38 25.99
N ILE A 527 12.57 -19.51 24.85
CA ILE A 527 12.52 -20.71 24.00
C ILE A 527 13.06 -21.93 24.77
N GLN A 528 14.16 -21.79 25.50
CA GLN A 528 14.72 -22.90 26.30
C GLN A 528 13.75 -23.32 27.41
N VAL A 529 13.10 -22.36 28.08
CA VAL A 529 12.04 -22.65 29.07
C VAL A 529 10.87 -23.38 28.40
N PHE A 530 10.40 -22.90 27.24
CA PHE A 530 9.36 -23.59 26.47
C PHE A 530 9.74 -25.04 26.13
N GLN A 531 10.99 -25.28 25.70
CA GLN A 531 11.49 -26.62 25.42
C GLN A 531 11.44 -27.53 26.66
N GLN A 532 11.75 -27.02 27.86
CA GLN A 532 11.62 -27.79 29.10
C GLN A 532 10.16 -28.10 29.43
N VAL A 533 9.26 -27.12 29.28
CA VAL A 533 7.81 -27.33 29.52
C VAL A 533 7.25 -28.38 28.58
N VAL A 534 7.56 -28.29 27.28
CA VAL A 534 7.13 -29.29 26.29
C VAL A 534 7.67 -30.68 26.60
N ARG A 535 8.91 -30.81 27.07
CA ARG A 535 9.47 -32.13 27.47
C ARG A 535 8.66 -32.78 28.58
N SER A 536 8.13 -31.99 29.52
CA SER A 536 7.26 -32.49 30.59
C SER A 536 5.84 -32.83 30.12
N LYS A 537 5.41 -32.26 29.00
CA LYS A 537 4.04 -32.35 28.46
C LYS A 537 4.02 -32.57 26.94
N PRO A 538 4.62 -33.67 26.42
CA PRO A 538 4.92 -33.81 25.00
C PRO A 538 3.66 -33.93 24.10
N LEU A 539 2.53 -34.35 24.66
CA LEU A 539 1.28 -34.60 23.94
C LEU A 539 0.20 -33.53 24.19
N GLU A 540 0.44 -32.56 25.08
CA GLU A 540 -0.49 -31.47 25.37
C GLU A 540 -0.28 -30.29 24.41
N ASN A 541 -1.30 -29.44 24.22
CA ASN A 541 -1.06 -28.12 23.67
C ASN A 541 -0.30 -27.29 24.70
N VAL A 542 0.81 -26.70 24.30
CA VAL A 542 1.62 -25.84 25.18
C VAL A 542 1.77 -24.49 24.51
N VAL A 543 1.50 -23.42 25.26
CA VAL A 543 1.79 -22.05 24.85
C VAL A 543 2.61 -21.37 25.94
N LEU A 544 3.57 -20.56 25.53
CA LEU A 544 4.43 -19.82 26.42
C LEU A 544 4.72 -18.46 25.79
N SER A 545 4.98 -17.43 26.61
CA SER A 545 5.51 -16.17 26.12
C SER A 545 7.00 -16.05 26.47
N PRO A 546 7.91 -16.24 25.50
CA PRO A 546 9.34 -16.09 25.75
C PRO A 546 9.69 -14.71 26.30
N HIS A 547 9.06 -13.66 25.76
CA HIS A 547 9.21 -12.30 26.26
C HIS A 547 8.72 -12.12 27.71
N GLY A 548 7.62 -12.77 28.09
CA GLY A 548 7.10 -12.69 29.45
C GLY A 548 8.00 -13.35 30.49
N VAL A 549 8.64 -14.49 30.16
CA VAL A 549 9.63 -15.13 31.03
C VAL A 549 10.83 -14.21 31.26
N ALA A 550 11.33 -13.60 30.18
CA ALA A 550 12.40 -12.61 30.28
C ALA A 550 11.98 -11.37 31.08
N SER A 551 10.69 -10.99 31.04
CA SER A 551 10.15 -9.87 31.82
C SER A 551 10.14 -10.18 33.32
N ILE A 552 9.71 -11.37 33.74
CA ILE A 552 9.74 -11.78 35.15
C ILE A 552 11.17 -11.75 35.70
N LEU A 553 12.12 -12.38 35.00
CA LEU A 553 13.52 -12.38 35.44
C LEU A 553 14.14 -10.98 35.42
N GLY A 554 13.76 -10.18 34.43
CA GLY A 554 14.18 -8.78 34.33
C GLY A 554 13.63 -7.90 35.47
N MET A 555 12.43 -8.18 35.96
CA MET A 555 11.84 -7.48 37.10
C MET A 555 12.52 -7.82 38.43
N LEU A 556 13.01 -9.05 38.57
CA LEU A 556 13.70 -9.52 39.78
C LEU A 556 15.18 -9.13 39.83
N LEU A 557 15.80 -8.93 38.66
CA LEU A 557 17.22 -8.64 38.52
C LEU A 557 17.75 -7.42 39.33
N PRO A 558 17.03 -6.28 39.46
CA PRO A 558 17.49 -5.17 40.29
C PRO A 558 17.59 -5.51 41.78
N GLY A 559 16.78 -6.46 42.25
CA GLY A 559 16.78 -6.90 43.65
C GLY A 559 17.82 -7.97 43.95
N ALA A 560 18.22 -8.74 42.92
CA ALA A 560 19.16 -9.84 43.07
C ALA A 560 20.62 -9.37 43.28
N HIS A 561 21.36 -10.10 44.11
CA HIS A 561 22.79 -9.89 44.36
C HIS A 561 23.57 -11.23 44.24
N GLY A 562 24.90 -11.19 44.36
CA GLY A 562 25.74 -12.38 44.44
C GLY A 562 25.58 -13.37 43.29
N GLU A 563 25.54 -14.67 43.62
CA GLU A 563 25.38 -15.76 42.64
C GLU A 563 23.98 -15.77 42.03
N THR A 564 22.93 -15.38 42.77
CA THR A 564 21.56 -15.23 42.24
C THR A 564 21.54 -14.25 41.06
N LYS A 565 22.15 -13.07 41.21
CA LYS A 565 22.27 -12.08 40.12
C LYS A 565 23.03 -12.63 38.93
N LYS A 566 24.10 -13.38 39.19
CA LYS A 566 24.96 -13.96 38.16
C LYS A 566 24.22 -15.05 37.36
N GLN A 567 23.46 -15.93 38.03
CA GLN A 567 22.60 -16.94 37.39
C GLN A 567 21.57 -16.26 36.46
N VAL A 568 20.88 -15.22 36.92
CA VAL A 568 19.88 -14.48 36.12
C VAL A 568 20.53 -13.76 34.92
N LEU A 569 21.67 -13.07 35.11
CA LEU A 569 22.39 -12.39 34.02
C LEU A 569 22.91 -13.38 32.96
N ASN A 570 23.42 -14.53 33.41
CA ASN A 570 23.92 -15.59 32.53
C ASN A 570 22.78 -16.21 31.71
N GLY A 571 21.66 -16.55 32.36
CA GLY A 571 20.48 -17.09 31.69
C GLY A 571 19.93 -16.15 30.62
N LEU A 572 19.80 -14.85 30.93
CA LEU A 572 19.34 -13.83 29.98
C LEU A 572 20.40 -13.41 28.96
N ARG A 573 21.66 -13.83 29.13
CA ARG A 573 22.83 -13.41 28.34
C ARG A 573 22.98 -11.87 28.30
N TYR A 574 22.69 -11.22 29.42
CA TYR A 574 22.75 -9.76 29.56
C TYR A 574 24.13 -9.30 30.01
N LYS A 575 24.52 -8.07 29.63
CA LYS A 575 25.77 -7.46 30.10
C LYS A 575 25.68 -7.17 31.60
N LYS A 576 26.84 -7.20 32.30
CA LYS A 576 26.96 -6.99 33.76
C LYS A 576 26.24 -5.73 34.29
N ASN A 577 26.16 -4.66 33.52
CA ASN A 577 25.56 -3.38 33.95
C ASN A 577 24.01 -3.35 33.84
N GLY A 578 23.37 -4.45 33.42
CA GLY A 578 21.91 -4.56 33.27
C GLY A 578 21.37 -3.82 32.03
N PRO A 579 20.34 -4.34 31.33
CA PRO A 579 19.85 -3.73 30.10
C PRO A 579 18.65 -2.82 30.28
N TYR A 580 18.45 -2.25 31.48
CA TYR A 580 17.26 -1.49 31.88
C TYR A 580 16.80 -0.46 30.84
N ARG A 581 17.73 0.37 30.33
CA ARG A 581 17.44 1.37 29.29
C ARG A 581 16.93 0.77 27.97
N MET A 582 17.45 -0.40 27.59
CA MET A 582 17.09 -1.07 26.34
C MET A 582 15.83 -1.92 26.52
N LEU A 583 15.61 -2.49 27.70
CA LEU A 583 14.36 -3.15 28.07
C LEU A 583 13.20 -2.16 28.06
N LYS A 584 13.40 -0.95 28.58
CA LYS A 584 12.42 0.15 28.49
C LYS A 584 12.10 0.50 27.02
N LYS A 585 13.12 0.60 26.17
CA LYS A 585 12.94 0.86 24.72
C LYS A 585 12.20 -0.30 24.03
N LEU A 586 12.57 -1.54 24.35
CA LEU A 586 11.95 -2.74 23.81
C LEU A 586 10.48 -2.81 24.21
N HIS A 587 10.16 -2.66 25.50
CA HIS A 587 8.80 -2.67 26.00
C HIS A 587 7.96 -1.57 25.31
N LYS A 588 8.49 -0.34 25.23
CA LYS A 588 7.83 0.77 24.53
C LYS A 588 7.58 0.47 23.03
N ALA A 589 8.52 -0.20 22.36
CA ALA A 589 8.37 -0.59 20.95
C ALA A 589 7.29 -1.66 20.76
N LEU A 590 7.15 -2.60 21.71
CA LEU A 590 6.13 -3.66 21.64
C LEU A 590 4.71 -3.15 21.88
N ILE A 591 4.53 -2.13 22.74
CA ILE A 591 3.22 -1.54 23.07
C ILE A 591 2.95 -0.19 22.36
N ALA A 592 3.76 0.17 21.36
CA ALA A 592 3.66 1.46 20.70
C ALA A 592 2.30 1.61 19.99
N LYS A 593 1.66 2.78 20.10
CA LYS A 593 0.40 3.09 19.39
C LYS A 593 0.54 3.08 17.86
N SER A 594 1.77 3.14 17.34
CA SER A 594 2.07 2.95 15.92
C SER A 594 1.87 1.51 15.46
N ASN A 595 1.83 0.55 16.38
CA ASN A 595 1.51 -0.84 16.06
C ASN A 595 0.00 -0.92 15.85
N GLN A 596 -0.40 -1.35 14.65
CA GLN A 596 -1.81 -1.51 14.30
C GLN A 596 -2.45 -2.75 14.98
N ASP A 597 -1.62 -3.66 15.52
CA ASP A 597 -2.03 -4.82 16.33
C ASP A 597 -2.10 -4.48 17.83
N ILE A 598 -3.01 -5.11 18.56
CA ILE A 598 -3.15 -4.91 20.00
C ILE A 598 -2.22 -5.88 20.75
N VAL A 599 -1.24 -5.33 21.47
CA VAL A 599 -0.42 -6.05 22.44
C VAL A 599 -0.69 -5.49 23.83
N LEU A 600 -1.22 -6.30 24.73
CA LEU A 600 -1.37 -5.95 26.14
C LEU A 600 -0.36 -6.74 26.95
N ILE A 601 0.56 -6.05 27.62
CA ILE A 601 1.53 -6.64 28.54
C ILE A 601 1.27 -6.04 29.91
N ALA A 602 1.00 -6.89 30.90
CA ALA A 602 0.75 -6.50 32.28
C ALA A 602 1.79 -7.14 33.19
N ASN A 603 2.50 -6.30 33.95
CA ASN A 603 3.54 -6.71 34.89
C ASN A 603 3.17 -6.22 36.30
N ALA A 604 3.24 -7.11 37.30
CA ALA A 604 3.01 -6.72 38.68
C ALA A 604 3.83 -7.53 39.70
N LEU A 605 4.07 -6.89 40.84
CA LEU A 605 4.66 -7.47 42.04
C LEU A 605 3.66 -7.32 43.20
N PHE A 606 3.13 -8.44 43.68
CA PHE A 606 2.23 -8.49 44.82
C PHE A 606 3.00 -8.97 46.05
N SER A 607 3.09 -8.13 47.07
CA SER A 607 3.83 -8.38 48.31
C SER A 607 2.89 -8.62 49.48
N GLN A 608 3.33 -9.34 50.51
CA GLN A 608 2.56 -9.48 51.74
C GLN A 608 2.37 -8.10 52.41
N ARG A 609 1.17 -7.80 52.91
CA ARG A 609 0.91 -6.55 53.62
C ARG A 609 1.86 -6.44 54.82
N GLY A 610 2.55 -5.30 54.92
CA GLY A 610 3.59 -5.06 55.93
C GLY A 610 5.00 -5.43 55.47
N PHE A 611 5.16 -6.18 54.38
CA PHE A 611 6.47 -6.47 53.79
C PHE A 611 6.99 -5.27 52.99
N ARG A 612 8.05 -4.61 53.49
CA ARG A 612 8.61 -3.42 52.84
C ARG A 612 9.62 -3.80 51.77
N MET A 613 9.39 -3.31 50.56
CA MET A 613 10.36 -3.38 49.45
C MET A 613 11.12 -2.07 49.30
N GLU A 614 12.36 -2.14 48.84
CA GLU A 614 13.24 -0.99 48.62
C GLU A 614 12.71 -0.06 47.50
N ASP A 615 12.70 1.26 47.75
CA ASP A 615 12.13 2.24 46.82
C ASP A 615 12.88 2.27 45.48
N ALA A 616 14.20 2.02 45.50
CA ALA A 616 15.03 1.92 44.30
C ALA A 616 14.62 0.73 43.42
N PHE A 617 14.27 -0.41 44.04
CA PHE A 617 13.79 -1.60 43.34
C PHE A 617 12.42 -1.36 42.69
N LEU A 618 11.49 -0.74 43.42
CA LEU A 618 10.16 -0.38 42.92
C LEU A 618 10.25 0.64 41.77
N SER A 619 11.06 1.68 41.93
CA SER A 619 11.24 2.73 40.93
C SER A 619 11.87 2.19 39.64
N SER A 620 12.86 1.30 39.76
CA SER A 620 13.48 0.64 38.60
C SER A 620 12.47 -0.24 37.85
N ASN A 621 11.65 -1.01 38.56
CA ASN A 621 10.62 -1.86 37.98
C ASN A 621 9.53 -1.07 37.25
N LYS A 622 9.03 0.01 37.88
CA LYS A 622 8.06 0.93 37.26
C LYS A 622 8.62 1.57 36.00
N ALA A 623 9.88 2.02 36.03
CA ALA A 623 10.51 2.72 34.91
C ALA A 623 10.78 1.82 33.69
N ASN A 624 11.11 0.54 33.90
CA ASN A 624 11.57 -0.36 32.84
C ASN A 624 10.49 -1.31 32.30
N PHE A 625 9.53 -1.72 33.14
CA PHE A 625 8.53 -2.73 32.80
C PHE A 625 7.08 -2.24 32.95
N GLN A 626 6.88 -0.98 33.34
CA GLN A 626 5.58 -0.45 33.76
C GLN A 626 4.93 -1.33 34.84
N CYS A 627 5.77 -1.92 35.70
CA CYS A 627 5.33 -2.87 36.71
C CYS A 627 4.59 -2.14 37.84
N GLU A 628 3.40 -2.63 38.19
CA GLU A 628 2.66 -2.18 39.38
C GLU A 628 3.09 -2.98 40.61
N SER A 629 3.14 -2.31 41.77
CA SER A 629 3.38 -2.99 43.04
C SER A 629 2.20 -2.78 43.98
N ARG A 630 1.74 -3.86 44.64
CA ARG A 630 0.62 -3.84 45.58
C ARG A 630 0.91 -4.73 46.79
N GLY A 631 0.45 -4.30 47.97
CA GLY A 631 0.44 -5.13 49.17
C GLY A 631 -0.88 -5.89 49.31
N LEU A 632 -0.84 -7.21 49.34
CA LEU A 632 -1.99 -8.11 49.53
C LEU A 632 -1.86 -8.89 50.83
N ASP A 633 -2.95 -9.46 51.32
CA ASP A 633 -2.92 -10.33 52.48
C ASP A 633 -2.98 -11.81 52.05
N PHE A 634 -1.81 -12.43 51.88
CA PHE A 634 -1.67 -13.84 51.53
C PHE A 634 -2.10 -14.79 52.65
N SER A 635 -2.27 -14.31 53.90
CA SER A 635 -2.87 -15.13 54.96
C SER A 635 -4.33 -15.50 54.66
N ASN A 636 -4.97 -14.77 53.74
CA ASN A 636 -6.23 -15.14 53.11
C ASN A 636 -6.02 -15.44 51.61
N PRO A 637 -5.63 -16.68 51.25
CA PRO A 637 -5.35 -17.08 49.87
C PRO A 637 -6.50 -16.85 48.90
N ASN A 638 -7.74 -17.03 49.34
CA ASN A 638 -8.93 -16.82 48.50
C ASN A 638 -9.02 -15.37 48.06
N LEU A 639 -9.03 -14.44 49.02
CA LEU A 639 -9.10 -13.01 48.74
C LEU A 639 -7.89 -12.53 47.94
N ALA A 640 -6.68 -12.99 48.27
CA ALA A 640 -5.47 -12.63 47.53
C ALA A 640 -5.53 -13.11 46.07
N SER A 641 -6.00 -14.34 45.82
CA SER A 641 -6.14 -14.89 44.48
C SER A 641 -7.19 -14.14 43.65
N GLU A 642 -8.32 -13.76 44.27
CA GLU A 642 -9.35 -12.94 43.63
C GLU A 642 -8.83 -11.56 43.24
N GLN A 643 -8.07 -10.90 44.13
CA GLN A 643 -7.51 -9.58 43.86
C GLN A 643 -6.47 -9.61 42.75
N ILE A 644 -5.61 -10.64 42.70
CA ILE A 644 -4.65 -10.84 41.60
C ILE A 644 -5.41 -11.08 40.29
N ASN A 645 -6.40 -11.97 40.28
CA ASN A 645 -7.18 -12.32 39.10
C ASN A 645 -7.98 -11.13 38.56
N ALA A 646 -8.63 -10.35 39.43
CA ALA A 646 -9.34 -9.13 39.06
C ALA A 646 -8.40 -8.11 38.43
N TRP A 647 -7.18 -7.96 38.97
CA TRP A 647 -6.16 -7.09 38.38
C TRP A 647 -5.72 -7.57 36.99
N VAL A 648 -5.40 -8.85 36.83
CA VAL A 648 -4.99 -9.43 35.55
C VAL A 648 -6.11 -9.30 34.51
N SER A 649 -7.34 -9.61 34.89
CA SER A 649 -8.53 -9.48 34.05
C SER A 649 -8.69 -8.05 33.56
N ASN A 650 -8.63 -7.06 34.46
CA ASN A 650 -8.72 -5.65 34.08
C ASN A 650 -7.60 -5.24 33.09
N LYS A 651 -6.33 -5.57 33.41
CA LYS A 651 -5.19 -5.21 32.55
C LYS A 651 -5.20 -5.89 31.18
N THR A 652 -5.86 -7.03 31.08
CA THR A 652 -6.04 -7.79 29.83
C THR A 652 -7.42 -7.57 29.20
N LYS A 653 -8.20 -6.58 29.67
CA LYS A 653 -9.55 -6.27 29.17
C LYS A 653 -10.51 -7.48 29.19
N GLY A 654 -10.41 -8.31 30.22
CA GLY A 654 -11.22 -9.52 30.42
C GLY A 654 -10.73 -10.75 29.67
N HIS A 655 -9.64 -10.66 28.90
CA HIS A 655 -9.18 -11.80 28.09
C HIS A 655 -8.49 -12.89 28.91
N ILE A 656 -7.89 -12.53 30.05
CA ILE A 656 -7.32 -13.46 31.03
C ILE A 656 -8.05 -13.28 32.37
N PRO A 657 -9.18 -13.99 32.59
CA PRO A 657 -10.05 -13.75 33.75
C PRO A 657 -9.50 -14.33 35.05
N SER A 658 -8.63 -15.35 34.98
CA SER A 658 -8.02 -15.98 36.14
C SER A 658 -6.61 -16.46 35.80
N LEU A 659 -5.66 -16.20 36.69
CA LEU A 659 -4.24 -16.54 36.61
C LEU A 659 -3.81 -17.44 37.76
N ILE A 660 -4.30 -17.20 38.97
CA ILE A 660 -3.85 -17.89 40.19
C ILE A 660 -5.05 -18.42 40.96
N LYS A 661 -4.90 -19.59 41.56
CA LYS A 661 -5.88 -20.20 42.46
C LYS A 661 -5.42 -20.07 43.91
N ALA A 662 -6.37 -20.13 44.85
CA ALA A 662 -6.08 -19.98 46.27
C ALA A 662 -5.09 -21.04 46.79
N ASP A 663 -5.17 -22.29 46.31
CA ASP A 663 -4.28 -23.39 46.67
C ASP A 663 -2.82 -23.20 46.20
N MET A 664 -2.56 -22.22 45.34
CA MET A 664 -1.20 -21.86 44.91
C MET A 664 -0.51 -20.89 45.87
N LEU A 665 -1.23 -20.31 46.83
CA LEU A 665 -0.71 -19.34 47.78
C LEU A 665 -0.61 -19.97 49.16
N ASP A 666 0.60 -20.13 49.66
CA ASP A 666 0.83 -20.57 51.04
C ASP A 666 0.57 -19.40 52.01
N PRO A 667 -0.39 -19.52 52.95
CA PRO A 667 -0.74 -18.44 53.88
C PRO A 667 0.40 -17.99 54.79
N ALA A 668 1.29 -18.92 55.16
CA ALA A 668 2.37 -18.67 56.11
C ALA A 668 3.66 -18.23 55.41
N LEU A 669 3.94 -18.79 54.23
CA LEU A 669 5.23 -18.66 53.53
C LEU A 669 5.24 -17.67 52.37
N THR A 670 4.09 -17.38 51.75
CA THR A 670 4.06 -16.48 50.59
C THR A 670 4.38 -15.05 51.01
N ARG A 671 5.44 -14.47 50.43
CA ARG A 671 5.87 -13.08 50.68
C ARG A 671 5.82 -12.19 49.46
N LEU A 672 6.04 -12.76 48.27
CA LEU A 672 6.06 -12.03 47.02
C LEU A 672 5.58 -12.92 45.87
N VAL A 673 4.68 -12.40 45.03
CA VAL A 673 4.22 -13.03 43.80
C VAL A 673 4.54 -12.10 42.63
N ALA A 674 5.36 -12.58 41.69
CA ALA A 674 5.69 -11.87 40.46
C ALA A 674 4.80 -12.37 39.31
N VAL A 675 4.10 -11.43 38.67
CA VAL A 675 3.10 -11.72 37.65
C VAL A 675 3.48 -11.08 36.31
N ASN A 676 3.44 -11.89 35.25
CA ASN A 676 3.39 -11.42 33.88
C ASN A 676 2.16 -12.02 33.16
N ALA A 677 1.32 -11.15 32.59
CA ALA A 677 0.21 -11.54 31.75
C ALA A 677 0.33 -10.83 30.40
N ILE A 678 0.21 -11.59 29.32
CA ILE A 678 0.33 -11.08 27.96
C ILE A 678 -0.82 -11.55 27.08
N TYR A 679 -1.42 -10.60 26.37
CA TYR A 679 -2.48 -10.83 25.41
C TYR A 679 -2.11 -10.19 24.07
N PHE A 680 -2.32 -10.92 22.99
CA PHE A 680 -2.10 -10.45 21.64
C PHE A 680 -3.35 -10.61 20.80
N LYS A 681 -3.63 -9.58 20.00
CA LYS A 681 -4.70 -9.56 19.02
C LYS A 681 -4.24 -8.83 17.77
N GLY A 682 -3.98 -9.58 16.71
CA GLY A 682 -3.64 -9.04 15.39
C GLY A 682 -4.62 -9.53 14.33
N LEU A 683 -4.80 -8.75 13.26
CA LEU A 683 -5.58 -9.18 12.09
C LEU A 683 -4.64 -9.76 11.05
N TRP A 684 -5.01 -10.84 10.36
CA TRP A 684 -4.18 -11.34 9.25
C TRP A 684 -4.06 -10.25 8.18
N LYS A 685 -2.87 -10.09 7.61
CA LYS A 685 -2.68 -9.27 6.39
C LYS A 685 -3.50 -9.84 5.22
N SER A 686 -3.59 -11.17 5.14
CA SER A 686 -4.41 -11.91 4.18
C SER A 686 -5.35 -12.82 4.97
N ARG A 687 -6.62 -12.42 5.10
CA ARG A 687 -7.63 -13.14 5.88
C ARG A 687 -8.08 -14.43 5.21
N PHE A 688 -8.51 -15.39 6.00
CA PHE A 688 -9.21 -16.58 5.51
C PHE A 688 -10.68 -16.24 5.34
N GLN A 689 -11.33 -16.75 4.30
CA GLN A 689 -12.77 -16.58 4.13
C GLN A 689 -13.49 -17.63 5.00
N PRO A 690 -14.42 -17.25 5.91
CA PRO A 690 -15.19 -18.19 6.73
C PRO A 690 -15.88 -19.29 5.93
N GLU A 691 -16.34 -18.99 4.71
CA GLU A 691 -17.00 -19.95 3.82
C GLU A 691 -16.02 -21.01 3.30
N SER A 692 -14.72 -20.70 3.33
CA SER A 692 -13.63 -21.60 2.93
C SER A 692 -13.13 -22.47 4.09
N THR A 693 -13.64 -22.28 5.31
CA THR A 693 -13.34 -23.13 6.47
C THR A 693 -14.20 -24.38 6.44
N LYS A 694 -13.57 -25.56 6.46
CA LYS A 694 -14.26 -26.85 6.43
C LYS A 694 -13.71 -27.80 7.50
N MET A 695 -14.57 -28.68 8.02
CA MET A 695 -14.12 -29.75 8.91
C MET A 695 -13.20 -30.72 8.15
N ARG A 696 -11.94 -30.85 8.59
CA ARG A 696 -10.97 -31.75 7.98
C ARG A 696 -10.22 -32.58 9.03
N PRO A 697 -9.66 -33.74 8.65
CA PRO A 697 -8.82 -34.53 9.55
C PRO A 697 -7.59 -33.76 10.03
N PHE A 698 -7.22 -33.97 11.29
CA PHE A 698 -5.97 -33.56 11.91
C PHE A 698 -5.48 -34.73 12.77
N THR A 699 -4.29 -35.24 12.50
CA THR A 699 -3.66 -36.32 13.27
C THR A 699 -2.95 -35.71 14.48
N GLY A 700 -3.42 -35.99 15.69
CA GLY A 700 -2.81 -35.48 16.91
C GLY A 700 -1.47 -36.14 17.23
N GLY A 701 -0.75 -35.57 18.20
CA GLY A 701 0.55 -36.11 18.64
C GLY A 701 0.48 -37.52 19.24
N ASP A 702 -0.72 -37.98 19.63
CA ASP A 702 -1.02 -39.34 20.09
C ASP A 702 -1.45 -40.29 18.96
N GLY A 703 -1.42 -39.82 17.70
CA GLY A 703 -1.88 -40.57 16.52
C GLY A 703 -3.40 -40.58 16.35
N THR A 704 -4.17 -40.00 17.27
CA THR A 704 -5.64 -39.93 17.15
C THR A 704 -6.02 -38.91 16.08
N VAL A 705 -6.98 -39.27 15.22
CA VAL A 705 -7.47 -38.38 14.16
C VAL A 705 -8.69 -37.60 14.66
N TYR A 706 -8.56 -36.27 14.70
CA TYR A 706 -9.62 -35.33 15.05
C TYR A 706 -10.21 -34.71 13.78
N LYS A 707 -11.49 -34.34 13.80
CA LYS A 707 -12.06 -33.44 12.78
C LYS A 707 -12.05 -32.02 13.33
N VAL A 708 -11.34 -31.12 12.65
CA VAL A 708 -11.16 -29.73 13.10
C VAL A 708 -11.59 -28.74 12.02
N PRO A 709 -12.08 -27.54 12.39
CA PRO A 709 -12.34 -26.47 11.45
C PRO A 709 -11.02 -26.01 10.82
N MET A 710 -10.77 -26.45 9.58
CA MET A 710 -9.57 -26.14 8.82
C MET A 710 -9.84 -24.94 7.92
N MET A 711 -9.26 -23.81 8.29
CA MET A 711 -9.31 -22.57 7.51
C MET A 711 -8.49 -22.75 6.23
N SER A 712 -8.97 -22.22 5.11
CA SER A 712 -8.25 -22.33 3.84
C SER A 712 -8.24 -21.04 3.05
N GLN A 713 -7.10 -20.76 2.42
CA GLN A 713 -6.96 -19.66 1.48
C GLN A 713 -5.87 -19.98 0.46
N LEU A 714 -5.96 -19.34 -0.71
CA LEU A 714 -4.89 -19.34 -1.71
C LEU A 714 -4.28 -17.95 -1.71
N SER A 715 -3.08 -17.81 -1.16
CA SER A 715 -2.40 -16.52 -1.06
C SER A 715 -0.89 -16.70 -1.22
N VAL A 716 -0.16 -15.58 -1.18
CA VAL A 716 1.30 -15.57 -1.28
C VAL A 716 1.87 -15.44 0.13
N PHE A 717 2.64 -16.44 0.54
CA PHE A 717 3.29 -16.46 1.84
C PHE A 717 4.79 -16.64 1.67
N ASP A 718 5.56 -16.06 2.59
CA ASP A 718 6.98 -16.37 2.70
C ASP A 718 7.14 -17.79 3.25
N MET A 719 7.85 -18.66 2.53
CA MET A 719 8.10 -20.01 2.98
C MET A 719 9.54 -20.45 2.72
N ALA A 720 10.04 -21.31 3.60
CA ALA A 720 11.34 -21.95 3.48
C ALA A 720 11.24 -23.45 3.77
N MET A 721 12.12 -24.22 3.13
CA MET A 721 12.49 -25.54 3.64
C MET A 721 13.76 -25.37 4.46
N ALA A 722 13.74 -25.80 5.71
CA ALA A 722 14.89 -25.79 6.58
C ALA A 722 15.22 -27.20 7.06
N SER A 723 16.45 -27.39 7.51
CA SER A 723 16.93 -28.67 8.03
C SER A 723 17.52 -28.50 9.42
N THR A 724 17.31 -29.48 10.28
CA THR A 724 18.07 -29.63 11.52
C THR A 724 19.54 -29.97 11.19
N PRO A 725 20.49 -29.79 12.12
CA PRO A 725 21.88 -30.24 11.93
C PRO A 725 22.01 -31.73 11.58
N GLN A 726 21.02 -32.54 11.96
CA GLN A 726 20.93 -33.98 11.68
C GLN A 726 20.26 -34.30 10.33
N GLY A 727 19.95 -33.28 9.52
CA GLY A 727 19.37 -33.45 8.18
C GLY A 727 17.84 -33.58 8.13
N LEU A 728 17.14 -33.60 9.27
CA LEU A 728 15.67 -33.65 9.29
C LEU A 728 15.09 -32.36 8.70
N LYS A 729 14.27 -32.49 7.66
CA LYS A 729 13.65 -31.36 6.95
C LYS A 729 12.34 -30.95 7.60
N TYR A 730 12.08 -29.65 7.62
CA TYR A 730 10.83 -29.07 8.07
C TYR A 730 10.47 -27.84 7.24
N LYS A 731 9.18 -27.60 7.05
CA LYS A 731 8.66 -26.42 6.36
C LYS A 731 8.45 -25.31 7.37
N VAL A 732 8.78 -24.09 6.98
CA VAL A 732 8.43 -22.88 7.72
C VAL A 732 7.63 -21.98 6.80
N ILE A 733 6.49 -21.49 7.28
CA ILE A 733 5.64 -20.52 6.56
C ILE A 733 5.37 -19.31 7.47
N ASP A 734 5.53 -18.11 6.94
CA ASP A 734 5.31 -16.85 7.65
C ASP A 734 3.98 -16.22 7.22
N LEU A 735 3.09 -16.02 8.19
CA LEU A 735 1.78 -15.39 8.03
C LEU A 735 1.84 -13.99 8.65
N PRO A 736 2.01 -12.94 7.84
CA PRO A 736 2.06 -11.58 8.37
C PRO A 736 0.71 -11.12 8.92
N TYR A 737 0.73 -10.41 10.05
CA TYR A 737 -0.40 -9.64 10.54
C TYR A 737 -0.46 -8.25 9.87
N HIS A 738 -1.58 -7.56 10.04
CA HIS A 738 -1.85 -6.22 9.52
C HIS A 738 -0.78 -5.23 9.98
N GLY A 739 -0.30 -4.36 9.09
CA GLY A 739 0.81 -3.45 9.36
C GLY A 739 2.22 -4.06 9.31
N ASN A 740 2.37 -5.38 9.09
CA ASN A 740 3.65 -6.12 8.95
C ASN A 740 4.62 -6.03 10.16
N THR A 741 4.22 -5.40 11.26
CA THR A 741 5.05 -5.29 12.46
C THR A 741 5.14 -6.61 13.23
N MET A 742 4.11 -7.46 13.07
CA MET A 742 4.01 -8.79 13.65
C MET A 742 3.80 -9.84 12.55
N SER A 743 4.29 -11.06 12.78
CA SER A 743 3.92 -12.22 11.96
C SER A 743 3.79 -13.49 12.79
N MET A 744 2.99 -14.44 12.33
CA MET A 744 2.95 -15.80 12.85
C MET A 744 3.75 -16.72 11.93
N MET A 745 4.83 -17.30 12.44
CA MET A 745 5.56 -18.36 11.74
C MET A 745 5.03 -19.72 12.19
N ILE A 746 4.72 -20.60 11.24
CA ILE A 746 4.32 -21.98 11.48
C ILE A 746 5.44 -22.90 11.00
N VAL A 747 5.82 -23.84 11.86
CA VAL A 747 6.88 -24.82 11.61
C VAL A 747 6.27 -26.21 11.69
N ILE A 748 6.41 -26.98 10.62
CA ILE A 748 5.84 -28.32 10.48
C ILE A 748 6.89 -29.29 9.91
N PRO A 749 7.08 -30.48 10.51
CA PRO A 749 7.96 -31.50 9.94
C PRO A 749 7.57 -31.85 8.48
N TYR A 750 8.59 -32.01 7.63
CA TYR A 750 8.35 -32.28 6.20
C TYR A 750 7.70 -33.66 6.00
N GLU A 751 8.30 -34.68 6.61
CA GLU A 751 7.80 -36.05 6.62
C GLU A 751 6.69 -36.22 7.66
N GLU A 752 5.61 -36.91 7.30
CA GLU A 752 4.41 -37.06 8.13
C GLU A 752 4.68 -37.83 9.43
N GLU A 753 5.52 -38.87 9.34
CA GLU A 753 5.92 -39.71 10.47
C GLU A 753 6.93 -39.05 11.41
N THR A 754 7.51 -37.90 11.04
CA THR A 754 8.49 -37.22 11.90
C THR A 754 7.77 -36.44 12.99
N PRO A 755 7.93 -36.80 14.27
CA PRO A 755 7.27 -36.06 15.35
C PRO A 755 7.93 -34.70 15.54
N LEU A 756 7.10 -33.69 15.86
CA LEU A 756 7.55 -32.31 16.09
C LEU A 756 8.65 -32.22 17.17
N SER A 757 8.65 -33.14 18.14
CA SER A 757 9.65 -33.26 19.20
C SER A 757 11.10 -33.41 18.68
N ARG A 758 11.30 -33.84 17.44
CA ARG A 758 12.63 -33.94 16.79
C ARG A 758 13.11 -32.62 16.21
N VAL A 759 12.21 -31.66 15.96
CA VAL A 759 12.53 -30.33 15.42
C VAL A 759 12.74 -29.32 16.55
N LEU A 760 11.90 -29.37 17.59
CA LEU A 760 11.87 -28.39 18.68
C LEU A 760 13.24 -28.10 19.37
N PRO A 761 14.11 -29.08 19.65
CA PRO A 761 15.39 -28.83 20.29
C PRO A 761 16.35 -27.94 19.49
N HIS A 762 16.11 -27.80 18.18
CA HIS A 762 16.95 -27.00 17.27
C HIS A 762 16.41 -25.59 17.04
N ILE A 763 15.27 -25.26 17.63
CA ILE A 763 14.68 -23.93 17.53
C ILE A 763 15.38 -23.00 18.51
N SER A 764 15.89 -21.89 17.98
CA SER A 764 16.53 -20.80 18.72
C SER A 764 16.27 -19.50 17.99
N THR A 765 16.58 -18.37 18.61
CA THR A 765 16.45 -17.07 17.92
C THR A 765 17.38 -16.96 16.70
N ALA A 766 18.55 -17.59 16.74
CA ALA A 766 19.46 -17.67 15.59
C ALA A 766 18.85 -18.50 14.45
N THR A 767 18.19 -19.60 14.78
CA THR A 767 17.46 -20.45 13.82
C THR A 767 16.30 -19.67 13.19
N VAL A 768 15.51 -18.95 13.99
CA VAL A 768 14.40 -18.12 13.49
C VAL A 768 14.92 -17.02 12.55
N LYS A 769 16.03 -16.37 12.93
CA LYS A 769 16.69 -15.37 12.08
C LYS A 769 17.24 -15.97 10.79
N SER A 770 17.73 -17.21 10.80
CA SER A 770 18.18 -17.86 9.57
C SER A 770 17.02 -18.15 8.63
N TRP A 771 15.84 -18.52 9.14
CA TRP A 771 14.64 -18.70 8.30
C TRP A 771 14.29 -17.44 7.52
N THR A 772 14.34 -16.26 8.14
CA THR A 772 14.05 -14.99 7.45
C THR A 772 14.98 -14.71 6.27
N LYS A 773 16.17 -15.34 6.22
CA LYS A 773 17.09 -15.24 5.07
C LYS A 773 16.83 -16.31 4.01
N LEU A 774 16.22 -17.42 4.38
CA LEU A 774 15.93 -18.59 3.53
C LEU A 774 14.51 -18.54 2.94
N MET A 775 13.64 -17.70 3.49
CA MET A 775 12.26 -17.57 3.07
C MET A 775 12.17 -16.86 1.73
N HIS A 776 11.28 -17.39 0.88
CA HIS A 776 10.91 -16.80 -0.38
C HIS A 776 9.39 -16.81 -0.52
N MET A 777 8.85 -15.74 -1.08
CA MET A 777 7.42 -15.63 -1.37
C MET A 777 7.00 -16.71 -2.37
N ARG A 778 6.00 -17.51 -2.00
CA ARG A 778 5.39 -18.53 -2.86
C ARG A 778 3.87 -18.47 -2.77
N LYS A 779 3.19 -18.65 -3.91
CA LYS A 779 1.74 -18.84 -3.96
C LYS A 779 1.41 -20.24 -3.43
N VAL A 780 0.70 -20.31 -2.32
CA VAL A 780 0.46 -21.55 -1.58
C VAL A 780 -1.03 -21.66 -1.30
N ARG A 781 -1.60 -22.85 -1.52
CA ARG A 781 -2.90 -23.19 -0.95
C ARG A 781 -2.69 -23.66 0.48
N LEU A 782 -2.96 -22.77 1.42
CA LEU A 782 -2.70 -22.99 2.84
C LEU A 782 -3.95 -23.50 3.54
N PHE A 783 -3.79 -24.56 4.31
CA PHE A 783 -4.79 -25.08 5.24
C PHE A 783 -4.21 -25.04 6.65
N ILE A 784 -4.87 -24.33 7.55
CA ILE A 784 -4.46 -24.19 8.96
C ILE A 784 -5.67 -24.42 9.86
N PRO A 785 -5.55 -25.16 10.97
CA PRO A 785 -6.67 -25.33 11.89
C PRO A 785 -6.98 -24.01 12.58
N ARG A 786 -8.26 -23.72 12.81
CA ARG A 786 -8.68 -22.72 13.80
C ARG A 786 -8.42 -23.32 15.18
N PHE A 787 -7.68 -22.63 16.03
CA PHE A 787 -7.33 -23.13 17.37
C PHE A 787 -7.38 -22.03 18.43
N THR A 788 -7.59 -22.45 19.66
CA THR A 788 -7.39 -21.61 20.85
C THR A 788 -6.44 -22.34 21.77
N ALA A 789 -5.40 -21.66 22.22
CA ALA A 789 -4.43 -22.24 23.12
C ALA A 789 -4.23 -21.30 24.32
N ASP A 790 -4.50 -21.84 25.50
CA ASP A 790 -4.39 -21.20 26.81
C ASP A 790 -3.41 -22.04 27.62
N ALA A 791 -2.44 -21.40 28.26
CA ALA A 791 -1.47 -22.08 29.06
C ALA A 791 -1.10 -21.26 30.29
N GLU A 792 -1.03 -21.98 31.41
CA GLU A 792 -0.59 -21.51 32.70
C GLU A 792 0.64 -22.33 33.08
N VAL A 793 1.77 -21.66 33.29
CA VAL A 793 3.06 -22.30 33.55
C VAL A 793 3.65 -21.76 34.84
N ASP A 794 3.94 -22.67 35.76
CA ASP A 794 4.85 -22.40 36.88
C ASP A 794 6.30 -22.48 36.35
N LEU A 795 7.02 -21.37 36.45
CA LEU A 795 8.34 -21.22 35.86
C LEU A 795 9.45 -21.81 36.74
N GLU A 796 9.17 -22.24 37.97
CA GLU A 796 10.17 -22.75 38.90
C GLU A 796 10.95 -23.94 38.32
N ALA A 797 10.28 -25.05 38.05
CA ALA A 797 10.89 -26.27 37.54
C ALA A 797 11.69 -26.05 36.23
N PRO A 798 11.14 -25.39 35.18
CA PRO A 798 11.89 -25.20 33.94
C PRO A 798 13.06 -24.20 34.08
N LEU A 799 12.98 -23.19 34.95
CA LEU A 799 14.12 -22.28 35.19
C LEU A 799 15.22 -22.95 36.01
N ALA A 800 14.86 -23.78 37.01
CA ALA A 800 15.81 -24.58 37.78
C ALA A 800 16.60 -25.54 36.88
N ALA A 801 15.93 -26.19 35.91
CA ALA A 801 16.58 -27.05 34.91
C ALA A 801 17.59 -26.30 34.00
N LEU A 802 17.50 -24.97 33.93
CA LEU A 802 18.45 -24.11 33.19
C LEU A 802 19.54 -23.50 34.09
N GLY A 803 19.64 -23.96 35.34
CA GLY A 803 20.67 -23.51 36.29
C GLY A 803 20.30 -22.24 37.07
N ILE A 804 19.07 -21.75 36.95
CA ILE A 804 18.55 -20.63 37.73
C ILE A 804 17.82 -21.22 38.94
N THR A 805 18.57 -21.47 40.01
CA THR A 805 18.08 -22.26 41.16
C THR A 805 18.02 -21.45 42.45
N ASP A 806 18.96 -20.54 42.68
CA ASP A 806 19.08 -19.84 43.95
C ASP A 806 17.86 -18.97 44.25
N LEU A 807 17.20 -18.44 43.21
CA LEU A 807 16.06 -17.53 43.38
C LEU A 807 14.81 -18.19 43.99
N PHE A 808 14.70 -19.52 43.92
CA PHE A 808 13.60 -20.32 44.49
C PHE A 808 13.95 -20.96 45.83
N ARG A 809 15.19 -20.78 46.33
CA ARG A 809 15.71 -21.44 47.53
C ARG A 809 15.83 -20.49 48.70
N GLN A 810 15.10 -20.76 49.78
CA GLN A 810 15.13 -19.94 51.00
C GLN A 810 16.54 -19.80 51.60
N ASP A 811 17.37 -20.84 51.50
CA ASP A 811 18.73 -20.86 52.07
C ASP A 811 19.80 -20.19 51.18
N LYS A 812 19.48 -19.88 49.91
CA LYS A 812 20.45 -19.37 48.92
C LYS A 812 20.05 -18.09 48.20
N ALA A 813 18.78 -17.72 48.19
CA ALA A 813 18.30 -16.54 47.49
C ALA A 813 18.93 -15.27 48.08
N ASP A 814 19.61 -14.47 47.25
CA ASP A 814 20.16 -13.19 47.66
C ASP A 814 19.40 -12.03 47.01
N PHE A 815 18.37 -11.55 47.73
CA PHE A 815 17.52 -10.42 47.35
C PHE A 815 17.69 -9.21 48.27
N ARG A 816 18.91 -8.97 48.80
CA ARG A 816 19.18 -7.87 49.74
C ARG A 816 18.89 -6.45 49.22
N HIS A 817 18.74 -6.28 47.91
CA HIS A 817 18.36 -5.01 47.29
C HIS A 817 16.86 -4.93 47.00
N LEU A 818 16.10 -5.97 47.32
CA LEU A 818 14.64 -6.03 47.26
C LEU A 818 14.03 -5.67 48.61
N SER A 819 14.54 -6.24 49.70
CA SER A 819 14.11 -5.96 51.08
C SER A 819 15.25 -6.20 52.08
N ALA A 820 15.14 -5.59 53.26
CA ALA A 820 16.03 -5.84 54.39
C ALA A 820 15.80 -7.23 55.01
N GLU A 821 14.59 -7.80 54.87
CA GLU A 821 14.28 -9.16 55.29
C GLU A 821 14.75 -10.17 54.21
N PRO A 822 15.42 -11.29 54.59
CA PRO A 822 15.76 -12.35 53.65
C PRO A 822 14.50 -12.95 53.02
N VAL A 823 14.43 -12.93 51.70
CA VAL A 823 13.30 -13.48 50.95
C VAL A 823 13.77 -14.28 49.75
N TYR A 824 12.90 -15.18 49.29
CA TYR A 824 13.05 -15.97 48.06
C TYR A 824 11.74 -15.88 47.25
N ILE A 825 11.79 -16.26 45.98
CA ILE A 825 10.60 -16.31 45.13
C ILE A 825 9.86 -17.61 45.43
N SER A 826 8.69 -17.50 46.04
CA SER A 826 7.85 -18.67 46.32
C SER A 826 7.19 -19.22 45.06
N LYS A 827 6.76 -18.35 44.13
CA LYS A 827 6.20 -18.72 42.83
C LYS A 827 6.49 -17.69 41.74
N ALA A 828 6.69 -18.16 40.51
CA ALA A 828 6.81 -17.34 39.31
C ALA A 828 5.86 -17.87 38.23
N LEU A 829 4.75 -17.17 38.01
CA LEU A 829 3.66 -17.65 37.16
C LEU A 829 3.57 -16.86 35.86
N GLN A 830 3.35 -17.56 34.75
CA GLN A 830 3.02 -16.96 33.47
C GLN A 830 1.72 -17.53 32.91
N LYS A 831 0.88 -16.64 32.39
CA LYS A 831 -0.27 -17.02 31.57
C LYS A 831 -0.26 -16.35 30.21
N ALA A 832 -0.49 -17.15 29.19
CA ALA A 832 -0.51 -16.74 27.80
C ALA A 832 -1.75 -17.33 27.13
N LYS A 833 -2.46 -16.50 26.36
CA LYS A 833 -3.64 -16.90 25.61
C LYS A 833 -3.55 -16.42 24.18
N VAL A 834 -3.71 -17.35 23.23
CA VAL A 834 -3.71 -17.09 21.80
C VAL A 834 -4.97 -17.68 21.17
N ILE A 835 -5.65 -16.88 20.35
CA ILE A 835 -6.84 -17.31 19.60
C ILE A 835 -6.55 -17.07 18.13
N VAL A 836 -6.72 -18.09 17.29
CA VAL A 836 -6.48 -18.02 15.84
C VAL A 836 -7.76 -18.36 15.10
N ASN A 837 -8.25 -17.42 14.28
CA ASN A 837 -9.43 -17.55 13.44
C ASN A 837 -9.25 -16.87 12.07
N GLU A 838 -10.33 -16.78 11.30
CA GLU A 838 -10.31 -16.37 9.90
C GLU A 838 -9.84 -14.93 9.65
N ASP A 839 -10.14 -14.02 10.57
CA ASP A 839 -9.74 -12.61 10.49
C ASP A 839 -8.32 -12.35 10.99
N GLY A 840 -7.74 -13.29 11.72
CA GLY A 840 -6.56 -13.11 12.55
C GLY A 840 -6.85 -13.66 13.94
N THR A 841 -6.86 -12.76 14.90
CA THR A 841 -7.29 -12.98 16.27
C THR A 841 -8.55 -12.10 16.50
N LYS A 842 -9.73 -12.55 16.03
CA LYS A 842 -11.14 -11.99 16.11
C LYS A 842 -11.35 -10.51 15.70
N ALA A 843 -12.12 -10.09 14.68
CA ALA A 843 -13.47 -10.47 14.19
C ALA A 843 -13.73 -9.95 12.73
N ALA A 844 -14.92 -10.28 12.20
CA ALA A 844 -15.30 -10.69 10.83
C ALA A 844 -15.66 -9.62 9.76
N ALA A 845 -15.45 -9.97 8.48
CA ALA A 845 -16.39 -9.90 7.34
C ALA A 845 -15.76 -10.48 6.04
N ALA A 846 -16.56 -11.04 5.13
CA ALA A 846 -16.14 -12.00 4.09
C ALA A 846 -16.72 -11.75 2.69
N THR A 847 -15.98 -12.15 1.64
CA THR A 847 -16.49 -12.47 0.28
C THR A 847 -15.49 -13.36 -0.48
N SER A 848 -15.99 -14.41 -1.14
CA SER A 848 -15.21 -15.51 -1.75
C SER A 848 -15.17 -15.45 -3.28
N ALA A 849 -14.02 -15.77 -3.92
CA ALA A 849 -13.87 -15.94 -5.38
C ALA A 849 -13.22 -17.30 -5.75
N ILE A 850 -13.70 -17.91 -6.83
CA ILE A 850 -13.26 -19.20 -7.40
C ILE A 850 -12.25 -18.94 -8.53
N LEU A 851 -11.16 -19.72 -8.58
CA LEU A 851 -10.08 -19.66 -9.58
C LEU A 851 -9.97 -20.99 -10.34
N LEU A 852 -9.69 -20.91 -11.65
CA LEU A 852 -9.14 -22.02 -12.45
C LEU A 852 -7.74 -21.62 -12.97
N ALA A 853 -6.76 -22.51 -12.81
CA ALA A 853 -5.42 -22.40 -13.42
C ALA A 853 -4.87 -23.79 -13.74
N ARG A 854 -4.15 -23.90 -14.87
CA ARG A 854 -3.55 -25.13 -15.40
C ARG A 854 -2.18 -25.52 -14.80
N SER A 855 -1.83 -24.97 -13.63
CA SER A 855 -0.73 -25.47 -12.79
C SER A 855 -1.09 -25.28 -11.31
N SER A 856 -1.23 -26.39 -10.58
CA SER A 856 -1.75 -26.40 -9.21
C SER A 856 -0.70 -25.81 -8.26
N PRO A 857 -1.01 -24.71 -7.53
CA PRO A 857 -0.11 -24.16 -6.52
C PRO A 857 0.17 -25.20 -5.43
N PRO A 858 1.38 -25.26 -4.85
CA PRO A 858 1.72 -26.23 -3.81
C PRO A 858 0.79 -26.10 -2.59
N TRP A 859 0.45 -27.25 -2.03
CA TRP A 859 -0.45 -27.35 -0.87
C TRP A 859 0.41 -27.40 0.39
N VAL A 860 0.10 -26.53 1.35
CA VAL A 860 0.63 -26.61 2.70
C VAL A 860 -0.55 -26.87 3.61
N THR A 861 -0.62 -28.08 4.15
CA THR A 861 -1.66 -28.50 5.08
C THR A 861 -1.03 -28.68 6.46
N VAL A 862 -1.59 -28.00 7.45
CA VAL A 862 -1.21 -28.12 8.86
C VAL A 862 -2.18 -29.10 9.52
N ASP A 863 -2.06 -30.38 9.19
CA ASP A 863 -2.94 -31.48 9.61
C ASP A 863 -2.32 -32.40 10.67
N ARG A 864 -1.23 -31.95 11.30
CA ARG A 864 -0.46 -32.71 12.30
C ARG A 864 0.26 -31.76 13.26
N PRO A 865 0.89 -32.23 14.35
CA PRO A 865 1.47 -31.35 15.35
C PRO A 865 2.46 -30.34 14.77
N PHE A 866 2.26 -29.08 15.11
CA PHE A 866 3.04 -27.97 14.59
C PHE A 866 3.46 -27.03 15.69
N LEU A 867 4.53 -26.29 15.43
CA LEU A 867 4.98 -25.18 16.25
C LEU A 867 4.51 -23.87 15.61
N PHE A 868 4.00 -22.94 16.40
CA PHE A 868 3.80 -21.56 15.98
C PHE A 868 4.63 -20.59 16.82
N LEU A 869 5.00 -19.46 16.20
CA LEU A 869 5.72 -18.35 16.83
C LEU A 869 5.07 -17.04 16.40
N ILE A 870 4.72 -16.16 17.34
CA ILE A 870 4.32 -14.78 17.04
C ILE A 870 5.51 -13.87 17.31
N ARG A 871 6.04 -13.24 16.26
CA ARG A 871 7.27 -12.45 16.29
C ARG A 871 6.99 -10.99 15.97
N HIS A 872 7.58 -10.09 16.76
CA HIS A 872 7.69 -8.68 16.42
C HIS A 872 8.89 -8.48 15.49
N ASN A 873 8.61 -8.21 14.22
CA ASN A 873 9.58 -8.20 13.13
C ASN A 873 10.70 -7.17 13.32
N PRO A 874 10.43 -5.91 13.74
CA PRO A 874 11.47 -4.90 13.94
C PRO A 874 12.52 -5.25 14.99
N THR A 875 12.11 -5.91 16.09
CA THR A 875 13.01 -6.21 17.23
C THR A 875 13.50 -7.65 17.25
N GLY A 876 12.91 -8.52 16.42
CA GLY A 876 13.14 -9.96 16.45
C GLY A 876 12.62 -10.67 17.70
N THR A 877 11.81 -10.00 18.52
CA THR A 877 11.29 -10.53 19.80
C THR A 877 10.15 -11.51 19.54
N ILE A 878 10.19 -12.66 20.20
CA ILE A 878 9.11 -13.66 20.13
C ILE A 878 8.17 -13.43 21.31
N LEU A 879 6.94 -13.02 20.99
CA LEU A 879 5.91 -12.72 21.98
C LEU A 879 5.20 -14.00 22.43
N PHE A 880 4.92 -14.91 21.50
CA PHE A 880 4.28 -16.19 21.79
C PHE A 880 4.98 -17.31 21.05
N MET A 881 5.06 -18.46 21.70
CA MET A 881 5.53 -19.72 21.12
C MET A 881 4.61 -20.82 21.59
N GLY A 882 4.21 -21.73 20.71
CA GLY A 882 3.37 -22.85 21.13
C GLY A 882 3.44 -24.08 20.25
N GLN A 883 3.36 -25.24 20.91
CA GLN A 883 3.17 -26.54 20.27
C GLN A 883 1.69 -26.87 20.32
N ILE A 884 1.12 -27.17 19.16
CA ILE A 884 -0.28 -27.59 19.02
C ILE A 884 -0.29 -29.06 18.63
N ASN A 885 -0.73 -29.91 19.56
CA ASN A 885 -0.96 -31.33 19.36
C ASN A 885 -2.43 -31.66 19.08
N LYS A 886 -3.37 -30.82 19.54
CA LYS A 886 -4.83 -31.00 19.49
C LYS A 886 -5.53 -29.63 19.29
N PRO A 887 -5.56 -29.08 18.07
CA PRO A 887 -6.00 -27.70 17.80
C PRO A 887 -7.47 -27.42 18.13
#